data_AF-A0A7X5U844-F1
#
_entry.id   AF-A0A7X5U844-F1
#
_cell.length_a   1.000
_cell.length_b   1.000
_cell.length_c   1.000
_cell.angle_alpha   90.00
_cell.angle_beta   90.00
_cell.angle_gamma   90.00
#
_symmetry.space_group_name_H-M   'P 1'
#
loop_
_entity.id
_entity.type
_entity.pdbx_description
1 polymer ?
#
loop_
_entity_poly.entity_id
_entity_poly.type
_entity_poly.pdbx_seq_one_letter_code
_entity_poly.pdbx_strand_id
1 'polypeptide(L)'
;MPVFHKPGNRRLGVSMAMLTALGLLGAAQAETAHKVTYDRYSLMIDGKPIYLWSGSFHYWRLPSPDLWSDVLQKMKAAGFNAVEIYFDWGYHSPRRGVYDFTGIRDVDRLLDMARDAGIYVIARPGPYINAETDAGGFPGWLVDTGGKPRSPDPEYTAAYQEWMGQIDRILARHQVTDGRGTVLMYQVENEFYDDSPDGQRYMQAIEDKARADGITVPFSGNHNSDFIKGPGAVELPGQDSYPLDFDCSRPERWNAVYDFSRERRELTRSPLFFPEFQGGAFDVWGGPGYEACRKLTGPDFERVFYEAIIAAGSTMQNFYMTYGGINWGWLSSPGVYTSYDYGAAIKASRQLTDKYDQQKLIGYMVRAVSPLARTDAVAASVPDNGRLRVDARVNPDDGTRFYILRHADALDTSNDATHLHIAQRDAKGVTIPQQAGTAIHIDGRDSKIFLADYRFGRQDLAYSTSELMTWLPLGPRDVAVLYGRDGEDGETVLRYPNHPAVQMIEGDVAMHWDEAAHTLRLDYRHHGLARVAIGQGAGSLLLLIGDGAAARQFWQLDTAAGPVLLRGPYLAREAIRNGENIALSGDTDKVSDIELFASPDVRAFSWNGKPVVANPTTSTSLLGQVEGPVPVALPALTTWRVANGAPEVAAGFDDKGWLATDRTSSPNPYWEHQLPILDSDSYGYHHGNVWYRGHFKATGKEMGIVLSANTGVHLGNHGIFTAWLNGHFLGNNPSGARQFAIDPSWLKIGGDNVVSVLVDNTGHLQEEHSGAFREPRGLISATFAGAPTSIHWKIQGNEGGEQLPDTVRGPFNAGGLYGERMGWQLPGFVDGRWASTTLPRATALPGVDWYRTNVHLDIPADQDVPIALRIHDAVPRHYRALVFVNGWQVGRYISDVGPQTDFELPPGVLHTHGDNTIAIASWSTAYDGGLGDVSLVAQGNYRTSIRPADVPAPGYEVLKGAGKAGKAQAH
;
A
#
# COMPACT_ATOMS: atom_id res chain seq x y z
N MET A 1 -6.43 -62.19 37.52
CA MET A 1 -7.23 -63.20 38.27
C MET A 1 -8.22 -62.46 39.15
N PRO A 2 -9.46 -62.94 39.33
CA PRO A 2 -10.55 -63.12 38.35
C PRO A 2 -11.77 -62.25 38.81
N VAL A 3 -12.88 -62.06 38.09
CA VAL A 3 -13.90 -63.04 37.69
C VAL A 3 -14.82 -62.44 36.61
N PHE A 4 -15.21 -63.33 35.72
CA PHE A 4 -16.07 -63.27 34.54
C PHE A 4 -17.58 -63.38 34.88
N HIS A 5 -18.48 -62.67 34.18
CA HIS A 5 -19.53 -63.21 33.25
C HIS A 5 -20.69 -62.22 32.90
N LYS A 6 -21.11 -62.31 31.63
CA LYS A 6 -22.16 -61.63 30.81
C LYS A 6 -23.60 -62.13 31.17
N PRO A 7 -24.74 -61.84 30.45
CA PRO A 7 -24.95 -61.14 29.16
C PRO A 7 -26.22 -60.25 29.01
N GLY A 8 -26.35 -59.56 27.86
CA GLY A 8 -27.61 -58.97 27.39
C GLY A 8 -27.50 -58.27 26.04
N ASN A 9 -27.56 -59.03 24.94
CA ASN A 9 -27.68 -58.55 23.56
C ASN A 9 -29.05 -57.90 23.30
N ARG A 10 -29.10 -56.75 22.61
CA ARG A 10 -30.03 -56.51 21.48
C ARG A 10 -29.52 -55.39 20.57
N ARG A 11 -29.50 -55.70 19.28
CA ARG A 11 -29.01 -54.93 18.12
C ARG A 11 -30.00 -53.85 17.67
N LEU A 12 -29.46 -52.82 16.99
CA LEU A 12 -29.92 -52.09 15.78
C LEU A 12 -29.14 -50.76 15.82
N GLY A 13 -28.28 -50.33 14.90
CA GLY A 13 -28.21 -50.52 13.45
C GLY A 13 -28.24 -49.13 12.80
N VAL A 14 -27.12 -48.41 12.74
CA VAL A 14 -26.93 -47.21 11.89
C VAL A 14 -25.58 -47.33 11.19
N SER A 15 -25.64 -47.25 9.86
CA SER A 15 -24.53 -47.42 8.93
C SER A 15 -23.47 -46.34 9.08
N MET A 16 -22.22 -46.78 9.15
CA MET A 16 -21.02 -45.97 9.09
C MET A 16 -20.60 -45.86 7.61
N ALA A 17 -20.79 -44.69 7.00
CA ALA A 17 -20.12 -44.32 5.75
C ALA A 17 -19.05 -43.28 6.11
N MET A 18 -17.83 -43.75 6.29
CA MET A 18 -16.65 -42.93 6.56
C MET A 18 -16.22 -42.22 5.27
N LEU A 19 -15.99 -40.91 5.40
CA LEU A 19 -15.30 -40.06 4.45
C LEU A 19 -13.96 -40.68 4.02
N THR A 20 -13.80 -40.90 2.72
CA THR A 20 -12.49 -40.92 2.06
C THR A 20 -12.42 -39.72 1.13
N ALA A 21 -11.83 -38.64 1.62
CA ALA A 21 -11.38 -37.51 0.81
C ALA A 21 -10.04 -37.02 1.38
N LEU A 22 -8.96 -37.71 1.04
CA LEU A 22 -7.60 -37.24 1.23
C LEU A 22 -6.75 -37.71 0.04
N GLY A 23 -6.04 -36.76 -0.58
CA GLY A 23 -4.87 -37.06 -1.42
C GLY A 23 -5.06 -36.89 -2.92
N LEU A 24 -5.24 -35.65 -3.38
CA LEU A 24 -4.67 -35.22 -4.66
C LEU A 24 -3.78 -34.01 -4.36
N LEU A 25 -2.62 -34.32 -3.78
CA LEU A 25 -1.45 -33.45 -3.87
C LEU A 25 -1.16 -33.29 -5.36
N GLY A 26 -1.26 -32.06 -5.87
CA GLY A 26 -0.70 -31.71 -7.17
C GLY A 26 0.75 -32.21 -7.22
N ALA A 27 1.16 -32.78 -8.35
CA ALA A 27 2.55 -33.12 -8.58
C ALA A 27 3.38 -31.85 -8.34
N ALA A 28 4.25 -31.88 -7.33
CA ALA A 28 5.23 -30.82 -7.11
C ALA A 28 5.98 -30.64 -8.43
N GLN A 29 5.77 -29.48 -9.05
CA GLN A 29 6.56 -29.05 -10.19
C GLN A 29 8.01 -29.05 -9.71
N ALA A 30 8.89 -29.76 -10.40
CA ALA A 30 10.29 -29.86 -9.99
C ALA A 30 10.84 -28.43 -9.81
N GLU A 31 11.43 -28.16 -8.63
CA GLU A 31 12.03 -26.87 -8.29
C GLU A 31 13.15 -26.56 -9.30
N THR A 32 12.83 -25.77 -10.32
CA THR A 32 13.80 -25.36 -11.34
C THR A 32 14.37 -24.01 -10.96
N ALA A 33 15.62 -23.98 -10.53
CA ALA A 33 16.37 -22.74 -10.40
C ALA A 33 16.33 -21.95 -11.72
N HIS A 34 15.86 -20.71 -11.66
CA HIS A 34 15.80 -19.83 -12.83
C HIS A 34 17.05 -18.96 -12.94
N LYS A 35 17.42 -18.58 -14.17
CA LYS A 35 18.48 -17.60 -14.40
C LYS A 35 17.87 -16.23 -14.67
N VAL A 36 18.20 -15.25 -13.82
CA VAL A 36 17.86 -13.85 -14.04
C VAL A 36 19.02 -13.14 -14.72
N THR A 37 18.76 -12.49 -15.85
CA THR A 37 19.73 -11.71 -16.62
C THR A 37 19.06 -10.46 -17.16
N TYR A 38 19.82 -9.53 -17.71
CA TYR A 38 19.29 -8.32 -18.33
C TYR A 38 20.17 -7.88 -19.49
N ASP A 39 19.61 -7.05 -20.36
CA ASP A 39 20.34 -6.36 -21.41
C ASP A 39 19.92 -4.89 -21.50
N ARG A 40 20.30 -4.18 -22.56
CA ARG A 40 19.91 -2.77 -22.76
C ARG A 40 18.41 -2.54 -22.96
N TYR A 41 17.61 -3.61 -23.13
CA TYR A 41 16.19 -3.54 -23.45
C TYR A 41 15.32 -4.01 -22.30
N SER A 42 15.65 -5.11 -21.63
CA SER A 42 14.76 -5.74 -20.65
C SER A 42 15.48 -6.59 -19.61
N LEU A 43 14.79 -6.83 -18.50
CA LEU A 43 15.05 -7.95 -17.61
C LEU A 43 14.58 -9.26 -18.29
N MET A 44 15.28 -10.36 -18.04
CA MET A 44 15.04 -11.66 -18.64
C MET A 44 15.06 -12.77 -17.61
N ILE A 45 14.11 -13.70 -17.73
CA ILE A 45 14.06 -14.94 -16.96
C ILE A 45 14.26 -16.10 -17.94
N ASP A 46 15.30 -16.91 -17.71
CA ASP A 46 15.70 -18.02 -18.58
C ASP A 46 15.86 -17.60 -20.06
N GLY A 47 16.40 -16.40 -20.28
CA GLY A 47 16.63 -15.83 -21.60
C GLY A 47 15.37 -15.29 -22.30
N LYS A 48 14.21 -15.26 -21.63
CA LYS A 48 12.98 -14.65 -22.15
C LYS A 48 12.82 -13.23 -21.61
N PRO A 49 12.76 -12.21 -22.49
CA PRO A 49 12.43 -10.83 -22.10
C PRO A 49 11.11 -10.75 -21.37
N ILE A 50 11.07 -9.94 -20.31
CA ILE A 50 9.83 -9.58 -19.61
C ILE A 50 9.63 -8.08 -19.63
N TYR A 51 8.38 -7.66 -19.77
CA TYR A 51 7.95 -6.32 -19.43
C TYR A 51 7.57 -6.33 -17.95
N LEU A 52 8.34 -5.67 -17.09
CA LEU A 52 8.08 -5.63 -15.65
C LEU A 52 7.04 -4.54 -15.36
N TRP A 53 5.82 -4.97 -15.07
CA TRP A 53 4.70 -4.12 -14.66
C TRP A 53 4.47 -4.39 -13.17
N SER A 54 4.96 -3.46 -12.34
CA SER A 54 5.05 -3.58 -10.89
C SER A 54 4.25 -2.49 -10.17
N GLY A 55 3.83 -2.78 -8.95
CA GLY A 55 3.20 -1.81 -8.05
C GLY A 55 3.75 -1.96 -6.63
N SER A 56 3.68 -0.90 -5.83
CA SER A 56 4.23 -0.89 -4.47
C SER A 56 3.20 -1.34 -3.45
N PHE A 57 3.61 -2.20 -2.49
CA PHE A 57 2.79 -2.70 -1.38
C PHE A 57 3.60 -2.85 -0.08
N HIS A 58 3.17 -2.15 0.96
CA HIS A 58 3.80 -2.19 2.29
C HIS A 58 2.97 -3.01 3.28
N TYR A 59 3.36 -4.26 3.52
CA TYR A 59 2.61 -5.21 4.34
C TYR A 59 2.40 -4.75 5.79
N TRP A 60 3.33 -3.99 6.37
CA TRP A 60 3.20 -3.47 7.74
C TRP A 60 2.13 -2.37 7.83
N ARG A 61 1.68 -1.77 6.73
CA ARG A 61 0.53 -0.86 6.69
C ARG A 61 -0.82 -1.57 6.58
N LEU A 62 -0.81 -2.91 6.56
CA LEU A 62 -2.00 -3.76 6.61
C LEU A 62 -1.78 -4.86 7.66
N PRO A 63 -2.07 -4.61 8.96
CA PRO A 63 -1.79 -5.54 10.06
C PRO A 63 -2.79 -6.71 10.10
N SER A 64 -2.98 -7.38 8.97
CA SER A 64 -3.84 -8.54 8.77
C SER A 64 -3.24 -9.42 7.66
N PRO A 65 -2.43 -10.43 8.02
CA PRO A 65 -1.69 -11.23 7.05
C PRO A 65 -2.55 -11.90 5.98
N ASP A 66 -3.74 -12.35 6.32
CA ASP A 66 -4.67 -12.98 5.37
C ASP A 66 -5.11 -11.99 4.26
N LEU A 67 -5.09 -10.69 4.55
CA LEU A 67 -5.43 -9.64 3.59
C LEU A 67 -4.24 -9.23 2.70
N TRP A 68 -3.01 -9.65 3.01
CA TRP A 68 -1.89 -9.47 2.07
C TRP A 68 -2.16 -10.23 0.77
N SER A 69 -2.67 -11.45 0.86
CA SER A 69 -3.10 -12.22 -0.31
C SER A 69 -4.21 -11.53 -1.10
N ASP A 70 -5.12 -10.79 -0.45
CA ASP A 70 -6.17 -10.03 -1.15
C ASP A 70 -5.56 -8.93 -2.04
N VAL A 71 -4.62 -8.15 -1.50
CA VAL A 71 -3.94 -7.08 -2.24
C VAL A 71 -3.10 -7.66 -3.39
N LEU A 72 -2.32 -8.72 -3.13
CA LEU A 72 -1.50 -9.38 -4.16
C LEU A 72 -2.36 -9.97 -5.29
N GLN A 73 -3.51 -10.57 -4.97
CA GLN A 73 -4.45 -11.06 -5.98
C GLN A 73 -5.09 -9.93 -6.80
N LYS A 74 -5.43 -8.80 -6.18
CA LYS A 74 -5.91 -7.61 -6.89
C LYS A 74 -4.85 -7.08 -7.85
N MET A 75 -3.60 -6.96 -7.41
CA MET A 75 -2.50 -6.58 -8.31
C MET A 75 -2.37 -7.57 -9.47
N LYS A 76 -2.32 -8.88 -9.18
CA LYS A 76 -2.26 -9.91 -10.23
C LYS A 76 -3.41 -9.80 -11.24
N ALA A 77 -4.64 -9.58 -10.74
CA ALA A 77 -5.85 -9.44 -11.55
C ALA A 77 -5.84 -8.19 -12.44
N ALA A 78 -5.16 -7.11 -12.02
CA ALA A 78 -4.92 -5.91 -12.84
C ALA A 78 -3.76 -6.09 -13.84
N GLY A 79 -3.19 -7.28 -13.97
CA GLY A 79 -2.12 -7.54 -14.93
C GLY A 79 -0.71 -7.26 -14.40
N PHE A 80 -0.54 -6.89 -13.13
CA PHE A 80 0.79 -6.85 -12.51
C PHE A 80 1.45 -8.22 -12.55
N ASN A 81 2.75 -8.23 -12.84
CA ASN A 81 3.59 -9.41 -12.76
C ASN A 81 4.68 -9.30 -11.70
N ALA A 82 4.84 -8.12 -11.09
CA ALA A 82 5.67 -7.93 -9.92
C ALA A 82 4.99 -7.03 -8.88
N VAL A 83 5.46 -7.14 -7.64
CA VAL A 83 5.17 -6.27 -6.51
C VAL A 83 6.49 -5.77 -5.94
N GLU A 84 6.57 -4.48 -5.68
CA GLU A 84 7.65 -3.88 -4.91
C GLU A 84 7.27 -3.92 -3.43
N ILE A 85 8.24 -4.30 -2.60
CA ILE A 85 8.08 -4.41 -1.15
C ILE A 85 9.32 -3.84 -0.45
N TYR A 86 9.14 -2.74 0.27
CA TYR A 86 10.04 -2.27 1.31
C TYR A 86 10.03 -3.20 2.54
N PHE A 87 11.09 -3.17 3.35
CA PHE A 87 11.13 -3.88 4.65
C PHE A 87 11.54 -2.91 5.76
N ASP A 88 10.60 -2.57 6.64
CA ASP A 88 10.79 -1.57 7.69
C ASP A 88 11.60 -2.12 8.86
N TRP A 89 12.86 -1.70 8.98
CA TRP A 89 13.76 -2.14 10.04
C TRP A 89 13.23 -1.78 11.43
N GLY A 90 12.69 -0.57 11.61
CA GLY A 90 12.08 -0.13 12.87
C GLY A 90 10.87 -0.98 13.28
N TYR A 91 10.08 -1.43 12.31
CA TYR A 91 8.96 -2.34 12.54
C TYR A 91 9.38 -3.72 13.05
N HIS A 92 10.56 -4.19 12.62
CA HIS A 92 11.11 -5.49 12.98
C HIS A 92 12.03 -5.47 14.21
N SER A 93 12.62 -4.32 14.56
CA SER A 93 13.67 -4.21 15.58
C SER A 93 13.30 -3.24 16.70
N PRO A 94 12.53 -3.68 17.70
CA PRO A 94 12.14 -2.82 18.82
C PRO A 94 13.30 -2.44 19.75
N ARG A 95 14.38 -3.22 19.74
CA ARG A 95 15.60 -3.01 20.52
C ARG A 95 16.79 -3.56 19.77
N ARG A 96 17.96 -2.94 19.93
CA ARG A 96 19.21 -3.43 19.32
C ARG A 96 19.43 -4.91 19.61
N GLY A 97 19.64 -5.68 18.54
CA GLY A 97 19.86 -7.12 18.58
C GLY A 97 18.62 -7.99 18.78
N VAL A 98 17.42 -7.42 18.72
CA VAL A 98 16.15 -8.14 18.83
C VAL A 98 15.35 -7.93 17.55
N TYR A 99 14.99 -9.01 16.89
CA TYR A 99 14.23 -8.99 15.64
C TYR A 99 13.02 -9.93 15.73
N ASP A 100 11.87 -9.49 15.22
CA ASP A 100 10.65 -10.28 15.15
C ASP A 100 10.16 -10.40 13.71
N PHE A 101 10.06 -11.64 13.21
CA PHE A 101 9.51 -11.98 11.89
C PHE A 101 8.33 -12.95 12.02
N THR A 102 7.48 -12.76 13.03
CA THR A 102 6.33 -13.65 13.31
C THR A 102 4.99 -12.92 13.23
N GLY A 103 3.90 -13.65 13.03
CA GLY A 103 2.55 -13.09 13.03
C GLY A 103 2.37 -12.01 11.94
N ILE A 104 2.08 -10.77 12.34
CA ILE A 104 1.93 -9.63 11.42
C ILE A 104 3.27 -9.10 10.85
N ARG A 105 4.39 -9.69 11.27
CA ARG A 105 5.76 -9.44 10.81
C ARG A 105 6.32 -10.61 10.01
N ASP A 106 5.51 -11.61 9.68
CA ASP A 106 5.98 -12.83 9.01
C ASP A 106 6.28 -12.60 7.53
N VAL A 107 7.55 -12.31 7.24
CA VAL A 107 8.05 -12.06 5.88
C VAL A 107 8.09 -13.35 5.06
N ASP A 108 8.38 -14.50 5.68
CA ASP A 108 8.34 -15.79 4.98
C ASP A 108 6.94 -16.05 4.42
N ARG A 109 5.91 -15.84 5.26
CA ARG A 109 4.51 -15.97 4.86
C ARG A 109 4.12 -14.99 3.74
N LEU A 110 4.58 -13.74 3.81
CA LEU A 110 4.32 -12.74 2.77
C LEU A 110 4.88 -13.17 1.42
N LEU A 111 6.13 -13.65 1.39
CA LEU A 111 6.80 -14.07 0.15
C LEU A 111 6.21 -15.38 -0.39
N ASP A 112 5.78 -16.29 0.48
CA ASP A 112 4.99 -17.47 0.10
C ASP A 112 3.65 -17.05 -0.55
N MET A 113 2.96 -16.04 -0.01
CA MET A 113 1.73 -15.52 -0.63
C MET A 113 1.99 -14.87 -1.99
N ALA A 114 3.11 -14.18 -2.17
CA ALA A 114 3.50 -13.64 -3.47
C ALA A 114 3.75 -14.77 -4.50
N ARG A 115 4.42 -15.85 -4.08
CA ARG A 115 4.56 -17.07 -4.89
C ARG A 115 3.20 -17.66 -5.27
N ASP A 116 2.32 -17.84 -4.30
CA ASP A 116 1.02 -18.47 -4.52
C ASP A 116 0.11 -17.60 -5.42
N ALA A 117 0.22 -16.27 -5.32
CA ALA A 117 -0.43 -15.34 -6.25
C ALA A 117 0.23 -15.28 -7.65
N GLY A 118 1.41 -15.88 -7.82
CA GLY A 118 2.17 -15.87 -9.07
C GLY A 118 2.67 -14.49 -9.47
N ILE A 119 3.16 -13.72 -8.49
CA ILE A 119 3.71 -12.37 -8.68
C ILE A 119 5.16 -12.31 -8.19
N TYR A 120 6.05 -11.74 -9.01
CA TYR A 120 7.46 -11.54 -8.64
C TYR A 120 7.61 -10.47 -7.56
N VAL A 121 8.70 -10.49 -6.80
CA VAL A 121 8.99 -9.50 -5.76
C VAL A 121 10.24 -8.70 -6.12
N ILE A 122 10.12 -7.38 -6.10
CA ILE A 122 11.25 -6.44 -6.05
C ILE A 122 11.46 -6.11 -4.57
N ALA A 123 12.50 -6.68 -3.96
CA ALA A 123 12.76 -6.51 -2.53
C ALA A 123 13.57 -5.24 -2.28
N ARG A 124 13.11 -4.34 -1.41
CA ARG A 124 13.81 -3.10 -1.02
C ARG A 124 14.03 -3.06 0.49
N PRO A 125 14.99 -3.81 1.06
CA PRO A 125 15.13 -3.92 2.52
C PRO A 125 15.88 -2.75 3.17
N GLY A 126 16.19 -1.68 2.44
CA GLY A 126 16.89 -0.52 2.98
C GLY A 126 18.42 -0.69 2.99
N PRO A 127 19.14 -0.26 4.05
CA PRO A 127 18.66 -0.13 5.44
C PRO A 127 17.78 1.09 5.75
N TYR A 128 17.87 2.14 4.94
CA TYR A 128 16.98 3.29 4.98
C TYR A 128 15.93 3.16 3.88
N ILE A 129 14.67 3.46 4.16
CA ILE A 129 13.56 3.30 3.18
C ILE A 129 12.74 4.57 2.95
N ASN A 130 12.92 5.62 3.76
CA ASN A 130 12.08 6.83 3.70
C ASN A 130 10.59 6.48 3.95
N ALA A 131 9.84 6.26 2.86
CA ALA A 131 8.47 5.74 2.83
C ALA A 131 7.43 6.51 3.67
N GLU A 132 7.71 7.76 4.05
CA GLU A 132 6.92 8.56 5.00
C GLU A 132 6.67 7.83 6.33
N THR A 133 7.68 7.09 6.78
CA THR A 133 7.67 6.34 8.03
C THR A 133 8.50 7.04 9.10
N ASP A 134 8.20 6.72 10.36
CA ASP A 134 8.99 7.16 11.51
C ASP A 134 10.49 6.87 11.30
N ALA A 135 11.33 7.89 11.48
CA ALA A 135 12.77 7.85 11.22
C ALA A 135 13.17 7.34 9.82
N GLY A 136 12.25 7.36 8.84
CA GLY A 136 12.43 6.77 7.51
C GLY A 136 12.69 5.26 7.50
N GLY A 137 12.16 4.56 8.49
CA GLY A 137 12.25 3.10 8.69
C GLY A 137 13.42 2.66 9.57
N PHE A 138 14.22 3.59 10.10
CA PHE A 138 15.19 3.26 11.13
C PHE A 138 14.51 2.93 12.47
N PRO A 139 15.08 2.02 13.27
CA PRO A 139 14.53 1.74 14.59
C PRO A 139 14.78 2.90 15.57
N GLY A 140 13.83 3.14 16.48
CA GLY A 140 13.89 4.25 17.44
C GLY A 140 15.18 4.27 18.28
N TRP A 141 15.77 3.12 18.60
CA TRP A 141 17.04 3.06 19.33
C TRP A 141 18.24 3.61 18.53
N LEU A 142 18.13 3.76 17.20
CA LEU A 142 19.17 4.36 16.36
C LEU A 142 19.18 5.90 16.49
N VAL A 143 18.09 6.51 16.95
CA VAL A 143 17.97 7.96 17.16
C VAL A 143 19.02 8.45 18.17
N ASP A 144 19.20 7.73 19.28
CA ASP A 144 20.17 8.04 20.33
C ASP A 144 21.52 7.33 20.07
N THR A 145 22.13 7.58 18.91
CA THR A 145 23.47 7.09 18.52
C THR A 145 24.36 8.19 17.97
N GLY A 146 25.68 8.01 18.10
CA GLY A 146 26.68 9.02 17.70
C GLY A 146 27.14 8.91 16.25
N GLY A 147 27.15 7.70 15.69
CA GLY A 147 27.64 7.42 14.34
C GLY A 147 26.89 8.19 13.25
N LYS A 148 27.58 8.61 12.19
CA LYS A 148 26.93 9.26 11.05
C LYS A 148 26.06 8.23 10.28
N PRO A 149 24.74 8.45 10.14
CA PRO A 149 23.87 7.55 9.38
C PRO A 149 24.21 7.58 7.89
N ARG A 150 23.78 6.54 7.17
CA ARG A 150 23.95 6.39 5.70
C ARG A 150 25.40 6.66 5.26
N SER A 151 26.36 6.11 6.00
CA SER A 151 27.79 6.39 5.83
C SER A 151 28.67 5.21 6.27
N PRO A 152 29.99 5.22 6.03
CA PRO A 152 30.90 4.16 6.49
C PRO A 152 31.28 4.28 7.98
N ASP A 153 30.54 5.06 8.78
CA ASP A 153 30.75 5.14 10.22
C ASP A 153 30.69 3.74 10.88
N PRO A 154 31.63 3.36 11.74
CA PRO A 154 31.67 2.02 12.31
C PRO A 154 30.44 1.64 13.16
N GLU A 155 29.83 2.59 13.87
CA GLU A 155 28.66 2.33 14.71
C GLU A 155 27.43 2.06 13.84
N TYR A 156 27.18 2.91 12.84
CA TYR A 156 26.10 2.71 11.87
C TYR A 156 26.34 1.45 11.03
N THR A 157 27.59 1.21 10.61
CA THR A 157 27.97 0.01 9.83
C THR A 157 27.65 -1.28 10.56
N ALA A 158 28.01 -1.37 11.84
CA ALA A 158 27.67 -2.55 12.63
C ALA A 158 26.14 -2.74 12.75
N ALA A 159 25.39 -1.65 12.92
CA ALA A 159 23.94 -1.69 13.08
C ALA A 159 23.22 -2.15 11.80
N TYR A 160 23.53 -1.55 10.65
CA TYR A 160 22.84 -1.90 9.41
C TYR A 160 23.23 -3.28 8.88
N GLN A 161 24.49 -3.71 9.03
CA GLN A 161 24.91 -5.05 8.61
C GLN A 161 24.25 -6.16 9.43
N GLU A 162 23.94 -5.88 10.70
CA GLU A 162 23.15 -6.78 11.53
C GLU A 162 21.73 -6.93 10.99
N TRP A 163 21.06 -5.82 10.67
CA TRP A 163 19.74 -5.83 10.02
C TRP A 163 19.75 -6.63 8.72
N MET A 164 20.67 -6.32 7.81
CA MET A 164 20.83 -7.04 6.55
C MET A 164 20.97 -8.55 6.78
N GLY A 165 21.82 -8.96 7.74
CA GLY A 165 21.98 -10.38 8.06
C GLY A 165 20.69 -11.10 8.51
N GLN A 166 19.72 -10.36 9.08
CA GLN A 166 18.43 -10.94 9.45
C GLN A 166 17.48 -11.02 8.26
N ILE A 167 17.29 -9.93 7.53
CA ILE A 167 16.34 -9.88 6.42
C ILE A 167 16.84 -10.66 5.19
N ASP A 168 18.12 -10.56 4.85
CA ASP A 168 18.71 -11.25 3.70
C ASP A 168 18.69 -12.76 3.89
N ARG A 169 18.79 -13.25 5.13
CA ARG A 169 18.58 -14.67 5.43
C ARG A 169 17.19 -15.15 5.02
N ILE A 170 16.17 -14.30 5.05
CA ILE A 170 14.82 -14.63 4.56
C ILE A 170 14.79 -14.48 3.04
N LEU A 171 15.16 -13.32 2.52
CA LEU A 171 15.13 -13.01 1.09
C LEU A 171 15.91 -14.03 0.25
N ALA A 172 17.08 -14.47 0.71
CA ALA A 172 17.95 -15.41 0.00
C ALA A 172 17.31 -16.77 -0.29
N ARG A 173 16.32 -17.20 0.50
CA ARG A 173 15.60 -18.48 0.36
C ARG A 173 14.28 -18.36 -0.42
N HIS A 174 13.96 -17.14 -0.83
CA HIS A 174 12.78 -16.80 -1.60
C HIS A 174 13.17 -16.21 -2.97
N GLN A 175 14.39 -16.44 -3.43
CA GLN A 175 14.85 -15.93 -4.72
C GLN A 175 14.32 -16.78 -5.85
N VAL A 176 13.95 -16.18 -6.97
CA VAL A 176 13.57 -16.94 -8.17
C VAL A 176 14.70 -17.88 -8.64
N THR A 177 15.95 -17.57 -8.30
CA THR A 177 17.13 -18.39 -8.62
C THR A 177 17.30 -19.65 -7.77
N ASP A 178 16.56 -19.80 -6.66
CA ASP A 178 16.54 -21.03 -5.87
C ASP A 178 15.45 -22.03 -6.33
N GLY A 179 14.58 -21.59 -7.25
CA GLY A 179 13.49 -22.38 -7.83
C GLY A 179 12.26 -22.53 -6.94
N ARG A 180 12.21 -21.86 -5.78
CA ARG A 180 11.13 -21.95 -4.79
C ARG A 180 10.47 -20.60 -4.45
N GLY A 181 11.14 -19.48 -4.69
CA GLY A 181 10.59 -18.16 -4.40
C GLY A 181 10.38 -17.24 -5.61
N THR A 182 9.98 -16.00 -5.32
CA THR A 182 9.59 -14.99 -6.32
C THR A 182 10.41 -13.70 -6.26
N VAL A 183 11.36 -13.56 -5.32
CA VAL A 183 12.28 -12.41 -5.28
C VAL A 183 13.12 -12.41 -6.55
N LEU A 184 12.88 -11.42 -7.39
CA LEU A 184 13.43 -11.28 -8.74
C LEU A 184 14.55 -10.24 -8.79
N MET A 185 14.49 -9.25 -7.90
CA MET A 185 15.43 -8.14 -7.79
C MET A 185 15.58 -7.73 -6.33
N TYR A 186 16.75 -7.16 -6.01
CA TYR A 186 17.06 -6.61 -4.71
C TYR A 186 17.53 -5.16 -4.88
N GLN A 187 16.91 -4.20 -4.21
CA GLN A 187 17.37 -2.82 -4.23
C GLN A 187 18.36 -2.54 -3.10
N VAL A 188 19.46 -1.90 -3.45
CA VAL A 188 20.49 -1.41 -2.54
C VAL A 188 20.15 0.03 -2.13
N GLU A 189 19.93 0.25 -0.83
CA GLU A 189 19.60 1.58 -0.29
C GLU A 189 18.29 2.16 -0.88
N ASN A 190 18.01 3.42 -0.59
CA ASN A 190 16.88 4.18 -1.09
C ASN A 190 17.25 5.66 -1.32
N GLU A 191 17.16 6.16 -2.56
CA GLU A 191 17.37 7.58 -2.89
C GLU A 191 18.66 8.15 -2.26
N PHE A 192 19.77 7.42 -2.40
CA PHE A 192 21.08 7.85 -1.90
C PHE A 192 21.82 8.61 -2.99
N TYR A 193 22.02 9.91 -2.78
CA TYR A 193 22.61 10.83 -3.78
C TYR A 193 24.02 11.34 -3.40
N ASP A 194 24.65 10.78 -2.35
CA ASP A 194 26.03 11.14 -1.96
C ASP A 194 27.04 10.25 -2.71
N ASP A 195 27.48 10.68 -3.89
CA ASP A 195 28.46 9.97 -4.72
C ASP A 195 29.93 10.17 -4.30
N SER A 196 30.18 10.77 -3.12
CA SER A 196 31.52 10.99 -2.61
C SER A 196 32.29 9.67 -2.39
N PRO A 197 33.62 9.69 -2.22
CA PRO A 197 34.38 8.47 -1.93
C PRO A 197 33.86 7.68 -0.72
N ASP A 198 33.25 8.35 0.27
CA ASP A 198 32.68 7.71 1.45
C ASP A 198 31.33 7.07 1.13
N GLY A 199 30.47 7.77 0.37
CA GLY A 199 29.21 7.23 -0.12
C GLY A 199 29.39 6.03 -1.07
N GLN A 200 30.38 6.09 -1.97
CA GLN A 200 30.77 4.95 -2.82
C GLN A 200 31.22 3.73 -2.00
N ARG A 201 32.00 3.93 -0.93
CA ARG A 201 32.40 2.82 -0.03
C ARG A 201 31.21 2.27 0.75
N TYR A 202 30.28 3.12 1.16
CA TYR A 202 29.06 2.71 1.84
C TYR A 202 28.15 1.87 0.93
N MET A 203 27.85 2.35 -0.27
CA MET A 203 27.06 1.61 -1.27
C MET A 203 27.70 0.26 -1.62
N GLN A 204 29.01 0.24 -1.89
CA GLN A 204 29.73 -1.01 -2.15
C GLN A 204 29.66 -1.98 -0.95
N ALA A 205 29.74 -1.48 0.29
CA ALA A 205 29.68 -2.32 1.47
C ALA A 205 28.29 -2.95 1.66
N ILE A 206 27.20 -2.27 1.28
CA ILE A 206 25.84 -2.85 1.27
C ILE A 206 25.77 -3.95 0.22
N GLU A 207 26.22 -3.69 -1.02
CA GLU A 207 26.26 -4.71 -2.08
C GLU A 207 27.04 -5.95 -1.65
N ASP A 208 28.25 -5.76 -1.13
CA ASP A 208 29.13 -6.84 -0.69
C ASP A 208 28.49 -7.65 0.44
N LYS A 209 27.80 -6.98 1.37
CA LYS A 209 27.07 -7.65 2.46
C LYS A 209 25.91 -8.48 1.93
N ALA A 210 25.06 -7.93 1.06
CA ALA A 210 23.94 -8.67 0.48
C ALA A 210 24.41 -9.89 -0.33
N ARG A 211 25.50 -9.75 -1.11
CA ARG A 211 26.13 -10.90 -1.80
C ARG A 211 26.66 -11.93 -0.81
N ALA A 212 27.32 -11.50 0.26
CA ALA A 212 27.83 -12.40 1.30
C ALA A 212 26.72 -13.15 2.03
N ASP A 213 25.54 -12.55 2.18
CA ASP A 213 24.36 -13.17 2.80
C ASP A 213 23.60 -14.13 1.87
N GLY A 214 23.98 -14.20 0.58
CA GLY A 214 23.45 -15.16 -0.38
C GLY A 214 22.46 -14.58 -1.40
N ILE A 215 22.36 -13.25 -1.51
CA ILE A 215 21.55 -12.63 -2.58
C ILE A 215 22.27 -12.78 -3.92
N THR A 216 21.62 -13.41 -4.88
CA THR A 216 22.14 -13.76 -6.22
C THR A 216 21.36 -13.10 -7.35
N VAL A 217 20.18 -12.54 -7.08
CA VAL A 217 19.42 -11.75 -8.06
C VAL A 217 20.09 -10.40 -8.36
N PRO A 218 19.78 -9.75 -9.50
CA PRO A 218 20.38 -8.47 -9.84
C PRO A 218 20.07 -7.37 -8.82
N PHE A 219 21.05 -6.50 -8.60
CA PHE A 219 20.92 -5.32 -7.76
C PHE A 219 20.38 -4.12 -8.53
N SER A 220 19.37 -3.46 -7.98
CA SER A 220 18.88 -2.16 -8.46
C SER A 220 19.16 -1.04 -7.46
N GLY A 221 18.99 0.19 -7.91
CA GLY A 221 18.99 1.40 -7.10
C GLY A 221 17.99 2.41 -7.67
N ASN A 222 17.73 3.51 -6.96
CA ASN A 222 16.75 4.54 -7.33
C ASN A 222 17.28 5.97 -7.09
N HIS A 223 18.51 6.22 -7.53
CA HIS A 223 19.31 7.41 -7.19
C HIS A 223 19.57 8.32 -8.41
N ASN A 224 18.64 8.37 -9.37
CA ASN A 224 18.58 9.34 -10.49
C ASN A 224 19.94 9.81 -11.05
N SER A 225 20.56 9.01 -11.92
CA SER A 225 21.87 9.28 -12.57
C SER A 225 23.12 9.01 -11.73
N ASP A 226 23.04 8.94 -10.41
CA ASP A 226 24.18 8.53 -9.56
C ASP A 226 24.42 7.01 -9.64
N PHE A 227 25.55 6.51 -9.14
CA PHE A 227 25.86 5.06 -9.06
C PHE A 227 25.59 4.23 -10.32
N ILE A 228 25.68 4.83 -11.52
CA ILE A 228 25.58 4.12 -12.81
C ILE A 228 26.93 3.46 -13.19
N LYS A 229 28.04 3.94 -12.62
CA LYS A 229 29.40 3.47 -12.90
C LYS A 229 30.32 3.73 -11.72
N GLY A 230 31.40 2.94 -11.61
CA GLY A 230 32.38 3.07 -10.53
C GLY A 230 32.06 2.19 -9.32
N PRO A 231 32.76 2.39 -8.18
CA PRO A 231 32.48 1.65 -6.95
C PRO A 231 31.07 1.94 -6.42
N GLY A 232 30.37 0.90 -5.96
CA GLY A 232 28.97 0.98 -5.50
C GLY A 232 27.95 1.21 -6.62
N ALA A 233 28.33 0.95 -7.88
CA ALA A 233 27.41 1.04 -9.00
C ALA A 233 26.55 -0.21 -9.14
N VAL A 234 25.24 -0.03 -9.09
CA VAL A 234 24.26 -1.10 -9.19
C VAL A 234 24.13 -1.63 -10.63
N GLU A 235 23.65 -2.88 -10.75
CA GLU A 235 23.47 -3.56 -12.03
C GLU A 235 22.31 -2.99 -12.87
N LEU A 236 21.25 -2.56 -12.18
CA LEU A 236 20.02 -2.00 -12.75
C LEU A 236 19.77 -0.61 -12.13
N PRO A 237 20.45 0.44 -12.61
CA PRO A 237 20.19 1.80 -12.14
C PRO A 237 18.76 2.22 -12.50
N GLY A 238 18.05 2.75 -11.53
CA GLY A 238 16.67 3.21 -11.67
C GLY A 238 16.53 4.73 -11.63
N GLN A 239 15.41 5.19 -12.18
CA GLN A 239 15.02 6.58 -12.24
C GLN A 239 13.66 6.76 -11.56
N ASP A 240 13.64 7.40 -10.40
CA ASP A 240 12.39 7.79 -9.76
C ASP A 240 11.82 9.05 -10.42
N SER A 241 10.50 9.13 -10.48
CA SER A 241 9.82 10.27 -11.06
C SER A 241 8.41 10.49 -10.49
N TYR A 242 8.24 11.65 -9.88
CA TYR A 242 6.98 12.18 -9.39
C TYR A 242 6.57 13.43 -10.19
N PRO A 243 6.14 13.26 -11.46
CA PRO A 243 6.01 14.38 -12.40
C PRO A 243 5.02 15.47 -11.97
N LEU A 244 4.04 15.18 -11.10
CA LEU A 244 3.07 16.16 -10.60
C LEU A 244 3.37 16.64 -9.17
N ASP A 245 4.54 16.32 -8.62
CA ASP A 245 4.88 16.55 -7.21
C ASP A 245 3.81 15.93 -6.27
N PHE A 246 3.67 16.44 -5.04
CA PHE A 246 2.76 15.91 -4.03
C PHE A 246 1.68 16.92 -3.58
N ASP A 247 1.56 18.09 -4.24
CA ASP A 247 0.54 19.11 -3.90
C ASP A 247 -0.83 18.76 -4.48
N CYS A 248 -1.64 18.06 -3.67
CA CYS A 248 -3.00 17.68 -4.05
C CYS A 248 -4.02 18.83 -3.96
N SER A 249 -3.65 20.05 -3.54
CA SER A 249 -4.60 21.16 -3.34
C SER A 249 -5.17 21.71 -4.66
N ARG A 250 -4.47 21.46 -5.77
CA ARG A 250 -4.87 21.85 -7.13
C ARG A 250 -4.76 20.65 -8.07
N PRO A 251 -5.66 19.66 -7.94
CA PRO A 251 -5.56 18.39 -8.66
C PRO A 251 -5.69 18.51 -10.19
N GLU A 252 -6.13 19.67 -10.69
CA GLU A 252 -6.21 19.96 -12.13
C GLU A 252 -4.91 20.49 -12.72
N ARG A 253 -3.89 20.79 -11.92
CA ARG A 253 -2.64 21.37 -12.42
C ARG A 253 -1.67 20.25 -12.81
N TRP A 254 -1.32 20.15 -14.08
CA TRP A 254 -0.30 19.22 -14.57
C TRP A 254 1.00 19.93 -14.94
N ASN A 255 2.12 19.23 -14.81
CA ASN A 255 3.40 19.64 -15.35
C ASN A 255 3.58 19.05 -16.76
N ALA A 256 4.60 19.53 -17.49
CA ALA A 256 4.95 18.96 -18.79
C ALA A 256 5.50 17.52 -18.64
N VAL A 257 5.20 16.66 -19.62
CA VAL A 257 5.78 15.32 -19.70
C VAL A 257 7.29 15.44 -19.99
N TYR A 258 8.11 14.89 -19.10
CA TYR A 258 9.57 14.85 -19.26
C TYR A 258 10.00 13.85 -20.35
N ASP A 259 10.99 14.20 -21.16
CA ASP A 259 11.54 13.34 -22.20
C ASP A 259 12.74 12.53 -21.70
N PHE A 260 12.51 11.26 -21.36
CA PHE A 260 13.53 10.32 -20.88
C PHE A 260 14.44 9.74 -21.99
N SER A 261 14.42 10.29 -23.21
CA SER A 261 15.23 9.80 -24.33
C SER A 261 16.74 9.90 -24.08
N ARG A 262 17.20 10.85 -23.24
CA ARG A 262 18.62 10.98 -22.88
C ARG A 262 19.03 9.82 -21.99
N GLU A 263 18.32 9.60 -20.91
CA GLU A 263 18.53 8.55 -19.92
C GLU A 263 18.49 7.18 -20.63
N ARG A 264 17.51 6.96 -21.52
CA ARG A 264 17.44 5.75 -22.35
C ARG A 264 18.69 5.51 -23.20
N ARG A 265 19.34 6.55 -23.73
CA ARG A 265 20.57 6.44 -24.55
C ARG A 265 21.81 6.18 -23.71
N GLU A 266 21.86 6.71 -22.49
CA GLU A 266 22.97 6.51 -21.55
C GLU A 266 23.00 5.08 -21.00
N LEU A 267 21.83 4.47 -20.82
CA LEU A 267 21.66 3.07 -20.42
C LEU A 267 21.98 2.11 -21.60
N THR A 268 23.27 1.77 -21.73
CA THR A 268 23.80 0.90 -22.80
C THR A 268 23.82 -0.59 -22.45
N ARG A 269 23.63 -0.94 -21.17
CA ARG A 269 23.71 -2.32 -20.66
C ARG A 269 22.53 -2.78 -19.81
N SER A 270 21.67 -1.85 -19.40
CA SER A 270 20.50 -2.09 -18.58
C SER A 270 19.24 -1.50 -19.23
N PRO A 271 18.05 -2.02 -18.91
CA PRO A 271 16.79 -1.42 -19.30
C PRO A 271 16.57 -0.08 -18.58
N LEU A 272 15.75 0.79 -19.18
CA LEU A 272 15.22 1.96 -18.47
C LEU A 272 14.20 1.46 -17.45
N PHE A 273 14.49 1.67 -16.17
CA PHE A 273 13.69 1.24 -15.03
C PHE A 273 13.24 2.43 -14.21
N PHE A 274 11.96 2.45 -13.83
CA PHE A 274 11.40 3.36 -12.84
C PHE A 274 11.04 2.57 -11.56
N PRO A 275 11.94 2.52 -10.55
CA PRO A 275 11.66 1.90 -9.26
C PRO A 275 10.53 2.59 -8.50
N GLU A 276 10.39 3.91 -8.67
CA GLU A 276 9.22 4.66 -8.21
C GLU A 276 8.74 5.60 -9.30
N PHE A 277 7.61 5.24 -9.91
CA PHE A 277 6.83 6.17 -10.73
C PHE A 277 5.54 6.51 -10.01
N GLN A 278 5.10 7.76 -10.13
CA GLN A 278 3.95 8.27 -9.39
C GLN A 278 2.68 7.44 -9.59
N GLY A 279 2.28 6.74 -8.53
CA GLY A 279 0.99 6.05 -8.39
C GLY A 279 -0.04 6.83 -7.58
N GLY A 280 0.35 8.00 -7.04
CA GLY A 280 -0.46 8.83 -6.15
C GLY A 280 0.38 9.93 -5.50
N ALA A 281 -0.01 10.39 -4.32
CA ALA A 281 0.77 11.29 -3.50
C ALA A 281 0.48 11.04 -2.01
N PHE A 282 1.50 11.21 -1.15
CA PHE A 282 1.25 11.34 0.28
C PHE A 282 0.45 12.64 0.53
N ASP A 283 -0.28 12.67 1.64
CA ASP A 283 -0.94 13.89 2.10
C ASP A 283 -0.52 14.20 3.54
N VAL A 284 -0.57 15.49 3.87
CA VAL A 284 -0.03 16.02 5.11
C VAL A 284 -1.16 16.41 6.08
N TRP A 285 -0.85 16.56 7.36
CA TRP A 285 -1.81 17.11 8.32
C TRP A 285 -2.33 18.48 7.83
N GLY A 286 -3.66 18.69 7.89
CA GLY A 286 -4.32 19.87 7.32
C GLY A 286 -4.37 19.93 5.78
N GLY A 287 -3.96 18.86 5.09
CA GLY A 287 -4.00 18.73 3.64
C GLY A 287 -5.42 18.56 3.07
N PRO A 288 -5.57 18.52 1.74
CA PRO A 288 -6.86 18.41 1.05
C PRO A 288 -7.52 17.01 1.13
N GLY A 289 -6.81 16.00 1.61
CA GLY A 289 -7.27 14.61 1.69
C GLY A 289 -6.99 13.78 0.43
N TYR A 290 -6.89 12.45 0.60
CA TYR A 290 -6.50 11.53 -0.46
C TYR A 290 -7.48 11.42 -1.65
N GLU A 291 -8.74 11.84 -1.50
CA GLU A 291 -9.64 11.98 -2.66
C GLU A 291 -9.13 13.04 -3.66
N ALA A 292 -8.53 14.13 -3.18
CA ALA A 292 -7.90 15.13 -4.04
C ALA A 292 -6.62 14.58 -4.69
N CYS A 293 -5.79 13.84 -3.94
CA CYS A 293 -4.59 13.20 -4.48
C CYS A 293 -4.92 12.15 -5.57
N ARG A 294 -6.01 11.41 -5.38
CA ARG A 294 -6.50 10.46 -6.39
C ARG A 294 -6.96 11.15 -7.66
N LYS A 295 -7.54 12.33 -7.54
CA LYS A 295 -7.92 13.16 -8.70
C LYS A 295 -6.69 13.69 -9.44
N LEU A 296 -5.67 14.16 -8.71
CA LEU A 296 -4.41 14.66 -9.29
C LEU A 296 -3.77 13.61 -10.22
N THR A 297 -3.75 12.36 -9.74
CA THR A 297 -3.14 11.21 -10.43
C THR A 297 -4.18 10.24 -10.99
N GLY A 298 -5.33 10.75 -11.46
CA GLY A 298 -6.44 9.93 -11.95
C GLY A 298 -6.14 9.15 -13.25
N PRO A 299 -7.13 8.44 -13.82
CA PRO A 299 -6.95 7.62 -15.02
C PRO A 299 -6.31 8.36 -16.21
N ASP A 300 -6.66 9.63 -16.41
CA ASP A 300 -6.09 10.48 -17.47
C ASP A 300 -4.58 10.66 -17.27
N PHE A 301 -4.15 10.87 -16.01
CA PHE A 301 -2.73 10.99 -15.66
C PHE A 301 -1.99 9.69 -15.97
N GLU A 302 -2.56 8.55 -15.55
CA GLU A 302 -1.95 7.24 -15.80
C GLU A 302 -1.80 6.97 -17.31
N ARG A 303 -2.80 7.31 -18.12
CA ARG A 303 -2.68 7.22 -19.58
C ARG A 303 -1.52 8.05 -20.11
N VAL A 304 -1.55 9.35 -19.86
CA VAL A 304 -0.57 10.27 -20.47
C VAL A 304 0.84 9.97 -19.99
N PHE A 305 1.04 9.79 -18.68
CA PHE A 305 2.37 9.67 -18.11
C PHE A 305 2.93 8.24 -18.16
N TYR A 306 2.11 7.19 -17.99
CA TYR A 306 2.62 5.81 -18.05
C TYR A 306 2.92 5.43 -19.51
N GLU A 307 2.09 5.85 -20.46
CA GLU A 307 2.37 5.60 -21.88
C GLU A 307 3.53 6.46 -22.41
N ALA A 308 3.77 7.65 -21.83
CA ALA A 308 4.95 8.44 -22.17
C ALA A 308 6.27 7.73 -21.80
N ILE A 309 6.34 7.04 -20.66
CA ILE A 309 7.53 6.26 -20.30
C ILE A 309 7.64 4.95 -21.12
N ILE A 310 6.51 4.38 -21.58
CA ILE A 310 6.52 3.34 -22.63
C ILE A 310 7.11 3.90 -23.93
N ALA A 311 6.71 5.09 -24.35
CA ALA A 311 7.21 5.76 -25.55
C ALA A 311 8.73 6.05 -25.46
N ALA A 312 9.24 6.40 -24.28
CA ALA A 312 10.67 6.53 -24.01
C ALA A 312 11.43 5.20 -24.13
N GLY A 313 10.74 4.07 -24.08
CA GLY A 313 11.31 2.72 -24.19
C GLY A 313 11.60 2.07 -22.86
N SER A 314 10.87 2.46 -21.81
CA SER A 314 10.84 1.72 -20.55
C SER A 314 10.24 0.33 -20.75
N THR A 315 10.83 -0.64 -20.07
CA THR A 315 10.32 -2.02 -19.97
C THR A 315 10.19 -2.46 -18.52
N MET A 316 10.46 -1.55 -17.58
CA MET A 316 10.36 -1.81 -16.15
C MET A 316 9.76 -0.60 -15.45
N GLN A 317 8.58 -0.78 -14.86
CA GLN A 317 7.83 0.30 -14.20
C GLN A 317 7.26 -0.22 -12.89
N ASN A 318 7.45 0.55 -11.82
CA ASN A 318 6.83 0.30 -10.53
C ASN A 318 6.03 1.54 -10.09
N PHE A 319 4.74 1.37 -9.77
CA PHE A 319 3.88 2.48 -9.33
C PHE A 319 3.87 2.59 -7.80
N TYR A 320 4.41 3.70 -7.30
CA TYR A 320 4.45 4.03 -5.88
C TYR A 320 3.34 5.05 -5.57
N MET A 321 2.22 4.70 -4.93
CA MET A 321 1.76 3.39 -4.46
C MET A 321 0.65 2.79 -5.32
N THR A 322 0.56 1.45 -5.36
CA THR A 322 -0.63 0.74 -5.88
C THR A 322 -1.64 0.42 -4.77
N TYR A 323 -1.14 0.06 -3.57
CA TYR A 323 -1.90 0.03 -2.33
C TYR A 323 -1.03 0.60 -1.20
N GLY A 324 -1.49 1.68 -0.57
CA GLY A 324 -0.72 2.32 0.50
C GLY A 324 -1.08 1.83 1.91
N GLY A 325 -2.36 1.64 2.24
CA GLY A 325 -2.81 1.11 3.55
C GLY A 325 -2.94 2.17 4.65
N ILE A 326 -2.66 1.79 5.91
CA ILE A 326 -2.76 2.66 7.08
C ILE A 326 -1.47 2.69 7.90
N ASN A 327 -1.06 3.87 8.32
CA ASN A 327 -0.05 4.12 9.36
C ASN A 327 -0.67 3.90 10.76
N TRP A 328 -1.05 2.67 11.07
CA TRP A 328 -1.55 2.32 12.40
C TRP A 328 -0.45 2.50 13.46
N GLY A 329 -0.85 2.71 14.72
CA GLY A 329 0.12 3.07 15.76
C GLY A 329 0.84 4.38 15.44
N TRP A 330 2.13 4.40 15.75
CA TRP A 330 3.04 5.53 15.53
C TRP A 330 3.97 5.31 14.33
N LEU A 331 3.51 4.60 13.29
CA LEU A 331 4.32 4.23 12.12
C LEU A 331 4.70 5.40 11.20
N SER A 332 3.87 6.44 11.13
CA SER A 332 4.08 7.54 10.18
C SER A 332 5.22 8.45 10.61
N SER A 333 5.91 9.04 9.64
CA SER A 333 6.69 10.25 9.92
C SER A 333 5.76 11.36 10.43
N PRO A 334 6.27 12.36 11.17
CA PRO A 334 5.41 13.35 11.79
C PRO A 334 4.53 14.16 10.83
N GLY A 335 4.93 14.32 9.57
CA GLY A 335 4.19 15.10 8.57
C GLY A 335 2.94 14.43 8.02
N VAL A 336 2.87 13.10 8.08
CA VAL A 336 1.77 12.30 7.49
C VAL A 336 0.85 11.78 8.59
N TYR A 337 -0.44 11.70 8.30
CA TYR A 337 -1.47 11.24 9.24
C TYR A 337 -1.74 9.73 9.12
N THR A 338 -2.75 9.22 9.83
CA THR A 338 -2.99 7.77 9.97
C THR A 338 -3.27 7.08 8.63
N SER A 339 -4.11 7.65 7.76
CA SER A 339 -4.32 7.06 6.44
C SER A 339 -3.05 7.21 5.58
N TYR A 340 -2.71 6.14 4.87
CA TYR A 340 -1.74 6.16 3.78
C TYR A 340 -2.42 5.64 2.52
N ASP A 341 -3.67 6.04 2.27
CA ASP A 341 -4.42 5.66 1.06
C ASP A 341 -3.67 6.09 -0.23
N TYR A 342 -2.92 7.18 -0.14
CA TYR A 342 -2.03 7.71 -1.17
C TYR A 342 -2.77 8.21 -2.44
N GLY A 343 -4.10 8.14 -2.46
CA GLY A 343 -4.85 8.30 -3.71
C GLY A 343 -4.54 7.18 -4.71
N ALA A 344 -4.15 6.01 -4.23
CA ALA A 344 -3.70 4.87 -5.03
C ALA A 344 -4.86 4.19 -5.79
N ALA A 345 -4.50 3.24 -6.66
CA ALA A 345 -5.45 2.45 -7.43
C ALA A 345 -6.33 1.55 -6.54
N ILE A 346 -5.78 1.05 -5.44
CA ILE A 346 -6.48 0.31 -4.39
C ILE A 346 -6.51 1.20 -3.14
N LYS A 347 -7.72 1.57 -2.68
CA LYS A 347 -7.91 2.40 -1.49
C LYS A 347 -7.36 1.72 -0.23
N ALA A 348 -7.11 2.49 0.84
CA ALA A 348 -6.76 1.94 2.17
C ALA A 348 -7.80 0.91 2.67
N SER A 349 -9.08 1.12 2.33
CA SER A 349 -10.21 0.20 2.57
C SER A 349 -10.23 -1.05 1.68
N ARG A 350 -9.21 -1.22 0.82
CA ARG A 350 -9.03 -2.27 -0.20
C ARG A 350 -10.03 -2.21 -1.37
N GLN A 351 -10.83 -1.15 -1.50
CA GLN A 351 -11.72 -0.95 -2.64
C GLN A 351 -10.94 -0.52 -3.89
N LEU A 352 -11.35 -1.03 -5.05
CA LEU A 352 -10.82 -0.64 -6.36
C LEU A 352 -11.35 0.73 -6.79
N THR A 353 -10.53 1.49 -7.51
CA THR A 353 -10.85 2.83 -8.03
C THR A 353 -10.79 2.85 -9.57
N ASP A 354 -11.23 3.93 -10.20
CA ASP A 354 -11.14 4.05 -11.67
C ASP A 354 -9.70 4.00 -12.21
N LYS A 355 -8.70 4.32 -11.37
CA LYS A 355 -7.28 4.15 -11.69
C LYS A 355 -6.90 2.68 -11.85
N TYR A 356 -7.44 1.81 -10.99
CA TYR A 356 -7.22 0.36 -11.10
C TYR A 356 -7.65 -0.17 -12.48
N ASP A 357 -8.78 0.33 -12.98
CA ASP A 357 -9.26 -0.02 -14.31
C ASP A 357 -8.30 0.41 -15.42
N GLN A 358 -7.71 1.60 -15.32
CA GLN A 358 -6.75 2.09 -16.30
C GLN A 358 -5.40 1.34 -16.21
N GLN A 359 -4.89 1.12 -15.00
CA GLN A 359 -3.72 0.27 -14.78
C GLN A 359 -3.93 -1.15 -15.32
N LYS A 360 -5.16 -1.70 -15.20
CA LYS A 360 -5.52 -3.00 -15.77
C LYS A 360 -5.46 -3.02 -17.29
N LEU A 361 -5.99 -1.99 -17.95
CA LEU A 361 -5.98 -1.90 -19.42
C LEU A 361 -4.55 -1.87 -19.97
N ILE A 362 -3.69 -1.02 -19.39
CA ILE A 362 -2.27 -0.94 -19.80
C ILE A 362 -1.54 -2.23 -19.43
N GLY A 363 -1.74 -2.74 -18.20
CA GLY A 363 -1.12 -3.97 -17.71
C GLY A 363 -1.42 -5.20 -18.57
N TYR A 364 -2.68 -5.34 -19.03
CA TYR A 364 -3.04 -6.41 -19.96
C TYR A 364 -2.40 -6.21 -21.34
N MET A 365 -2.36 -4.98 -21.85
CA MET A 365 -1.73 -4.67 -23.14
C MET A 365 -0.24 -5.03 -23.14
N VAL A 366 0.53 -4.56 -22.15
CA VAL A 366 1.98 -4.81 -22.10
C VAL A 366 2.31 -6.29 -21.90
N ARG A 367 1.42 -7.06 -21.24
CA ARG A 367 1.52 -8.52 -21.13
C ARG A 367 1.16 -9.24 -22.42
N ALA A 368 0.11 -8.79 -23.10
CA ALA A 368 -0.39 -9.41 -24.32
C ALA A 368 0.55 -9.16 -25.51
N VAL A 369 1.26 -8.02 -25.54
CA VAL A 369 2.13 -7.59 -26.63
C VAL A 369 3.60 -7.76 -26.25
N SER A 370 4.04 -9.00 -26.07
CA SER A 370 5.42 -9.34 -25.67
C SER A 370 6.55 -8.69 -26.51
N PRO A 371 6.39 -8.38 -27.83
CA PRO A 371 7.41 -7.65 -28.57
C PRO A 371 7.75 -6.26 -27.98
N LEU A 372 6.87 -5.67 -27.16
CA LEU A 372 7.12 -4.38 -26.50
C LEU A 372 8.32 -4.42 -25.55
N ALA A 373 8.66 -5.58 -24.98
CA ALA A 373 9.81 -5.77 -24.10
C ALA A 373 11.17 -5.55 -24.81
N ARG A 374 11.17 -5.39 -26.14
CA ARG A 374 12.37 -5.06 -26.90
C ARG A 374 12.05 -4.16 -28.08
N THR A 375 12.30 -2.87 -27.93
CA THR A 375 11.99 -1.89 -28.99
C THR A 375 13.06 -0.80 -29.12
N ASP A 376 13.30 -0.37 -30.35
CA ASP A 376 14.10 0.81 -30.69
C ASP A 376 13.19 1.95 -31.17
N ALA A 377 13.58 3.19 -30.87
CA ALA A 377 12.87 4.37 -31.35
C ALA A 377 13.04 4.51 -32.86
N VAL A 378 11.96 4.88 -33.56
CA VAL A 378 11.96 5.13 -35.00
C VAL A 378 11.25 6.45 -35.31
N ALA A 379 11.54 7.03 -36.47
CA ALA A 379 10.83 8.22 -36.93
C ALA A 379 9.35 7.89 -37.17
N ALA A 380 8.48 8.77 -36.69
CA ALA A 380 7.06 8.76 -36.98
C ALA A 380 6.72 9.90 -37.95
N SER A 381 5.65 9.76 -38.72
CA SER A 381 5.09 10.88 -39.47
C SER A 381 4.47 11.89 -38.52
N VAL A 382 4.63 13.18 -38.84
CA VAL A 382 3.99 14.25 -38.08
C VAL A 382 2.47 14.13 -38.27
N PRO A 383 1.66 14.18 -37.18
CA PRO A 383 0.21 14.20 -37.31
C PRO A 383 -0.24 15.41 -38.14
N ASP A 384 -1.33 15.28 -38.89
CA ASP A 384 -1.89 16.41 -39.66
C ASP A 384 -2.48 17.52 -38.76
N ASN A 385 -2.64 17.24 -37.46
CA ASN A 385 -2.94 18.21 -36.42
C ASN A 385 -1.70 18.48 -35.55
N GLY A 386 -1.13 19.69 -35.68
CA GLY A 386 0.09 20.09 -34.96
C GLY A 386 -0.02 20.24 -33.44
N ARG A 387 -1.21 20.09 -32.86
CA ARG A 387 -1.41 20.02 -31.40
C ARG A 387 -1.08 18.63 -30.85
N LEU A 388 -1.10 17.62 -31.71
CA LEU A 388 -0.81 16.25 -31.36
C LEU A 388 0.64 15.89 -31.71
N ARG A 389 1.18 14.94 -30.97
CA ARG A 389 2.49 14.35 -31.18
C ARG A 389 2.37 12.84 -31.16
N VAL A 390 3.10 12.19 -32.05
CA VAL A 390 3.27 10.74 -32.05
C VAL A 390 4.74 10.39 -31.85
N ASP A 391 5.00 9.47 -30.94
CA ASP A 391 6.29 8.79 -30.78
C ASP A 391 6.13 7.36 -31.32
N ALA A 392 7.13 6.86 -32.07
CA ALA A 392 7.06 5.53 -32.67
C ALA A 392 8.23 4.65 -32.26
N ARG A 393 7.93 3.36 -32.07
CA ARG A 393 8.91 2.33 -31.72
C ARG A 393 8.74 1.09 -32.59
N VAL A 394 9.81 0.35 -32.81
CA VAL A 394 9.78 -0.93 -33.53
C VAL A 394 10.52 -2.00 -32.75
N ASN A 395 9.96 -3.21 -32.70
CA ASN A 395 10.70 -4.38 -32.28
C ASN A 395 11.65 -4.80 -33.44
N PRO A 396 12.97 -4.78 -33.24
CA PRO A 396 13.93 -5.05 -34.30
C PRO A 396 13.95 -6.52 -34.75
N ASP A 397 13.42 -7.44 -33.96
CA ASP A 397 13.44 -8.88 -34.25
C ASP A 397 12.26 -9.31 -35.14
N ASP A 398 11.05 -8.81 -34.87
CA ASP A 398 9.82 -9.26 -35.56
C ASP A 398 9.11 -8.17 -36.39
N GLY A 399 9.56 -6.92 -36.29
CA GLY A 399 9.04 -5.77 -37.02
C GLY A 399 7.75 -5.18 -36.44
N THR A 400 7.30 -5.61 -35.26
CA THR A 400 6.12 -5.03 -34.59
C THR A 400 6.34 -3.57 -34.30
N ARG A 401 5.36 -2.72 -34.65
CA ARG A 401 5.43 -1.27 -34.51
C ARG A 401 4.42 -0.76 -33.51
N PHE A 402 4.82 0.25 -32.76
CA PHE A 402 4.05 0.92 -31.73
C PHE A 402 4.00 2.41 -32.05
N TYR A 403 2.82 3.01 -31.99
CA TYR A 403 2.61 4.44 -32.16
C TYR A 403 1.89 4.98 -30.92
N ILE A 404 2.56 5.84 -30.17
CA ILE A 404 2.02 6.45 -28.96
C ILE A 404 1.60 7.87 -29.31
N LEU A 405 0.30 8.11 -29.39
CA LEU A 405 -0.30 9.38 -29.81
C LEU A 405 -0.92 10.09 -28.60
N ARG A 406 -0.57 11.37 -28.41
CA ARG A 406 -1.12 12.24 -27.37
C ARG A 406 -1.06 13.71 -27.79
N HIS A 407 -1.64 14.62 -27.01
CA HIS A 407 -1.33 16.04 -27.12
C HIS A 407 0.14 16.32 -26.85
N ALA A 408 0.72 17.26 -27.60
CA ALA A 408 2.10 17.69 -27.41
C ALA A 408 2.28 18.38 -26.05
N ASP A 409 1.30 19.20 -25.65
CA ASP A 409 1.16 19.80 -24.33
C ASP A 409 0.23 18.96 -23.45
N ALA A 410 0.72 18.52 -22.30
CA ALA A 410 -0.05 17.70 -21.35
C ALA A 410 -1.18 18.49 -20.65
N LEU A 411 -1.17 19.82 -20.74
CA LEU A 411 -2.23 20.68 -20.23
C LEU A 411 -3.39 20.85 -21.22
N ASP A 412 -3.27 20.36 -22.45
CA ASP A 412 -4.31 20.50 -23.44
C ASP A 412 -5.53 19.64 -23.07
N THR A 413 -6.69 20.30 -23.03
CA THR A 413 -7.96 19.68 -22.64
C THR A 413 -8.96 19.57 -23.80
N SER A 414 -8.58 19.88 -25.04
CA SER A 414 -9.49 19.75 -26.18
C SER A 414 -9.53 18.34 -26.75
N ASN A 415 -10.64 18.03 -27.42
CA ASN A 415 -10.76 16.88 -28.30
C ASN A 415 -10.27 17.28 -29.70
N ASP A 416 -9.21 16.63 -30.16
CA ASP A 416 -8.56 16.90 -31.44
C ASP A 416 -8.60 15.66 -32.33
N ALA A 417 -8.93 15.88 -33.61
CA ALA A 417 -8.92 14.85 -34.63
C ALA A 417 -7.62 14.87 -35.44
N THR A 418 -7.17 13.71 -35.91
CA THR A 418 -6.00 13.59 -36.79
C THR A 418 -6.04 12.34 -37.67
N HIS A 419 -5.21 12.32 -38.71
CA HIS A 419 -4.79 11.13 -39.44
C HIS A 419 -3.29 10.90 -39.24
N LEU A 420 -2.90 9.62 -39.17
CA LEU A 420 -1.50 9.23 -39.07
C LEU A 420 -1.06 8.50 -40.32
N HIS A 421 0.09 8.88 -40.88
CA HIS A 421 0.77 8.05 -41.87
C HIS A 421 1.71 7.07 -41.15
N ILE A 422 1.36 5.79 -41.16
CA ILE A 422 2.11 4.72 -40.48
C ILE A 422 2.88 3.87 -41.48
N ALA A 423 4.02 3.34 -41.05
CA ALA A 423 4.84 2.44 -41.84
C ALA A 423 4.36 1.00 -41.67
N GLN A 424 4.43 0.21 -42.73
CA GLN A 424 4.13 -1.23 -42.72
C GLN A 424 5.33 -2.04 -43.26
N ARG A 425 5.37 -3.36 -42.98
CA ARG A 425 6.49 -4.26 -43.36
C ARG A 425 6.77 -4.30 -44.87
N ASP A 426 5.79 -3.99 -45.71
CA ASP A 426 5.91 -3.99 -47.18
C ASP A 426 6.51 -2.68 -47.76
N ALA A 427 6.95 -1.76 -46.88
CA ALA A 427 7.52 -0.46 -47.19
C ALA A 427 6.58 0.54 -47.89
N LYS A 428 5.29 0.22 -48.05
CA LYS A 428 4.26 1.19 -48.45
C LYS A 428 3.56 1.65 -47.18
N GLY A 429 3.84 2.88 -46.74
CA GLY A 429 3.11 3.46 -45.63
C GLY A 429 1.62 3.65 -45.99
N VAL A 430 0.76 3.70 -44.97
CA VAL A 430 -0.69 3.89 -45.12
C VAL A 430 -1.15 5.03 -44.20
N THR A 431 -2.08 5.84 -44.68
CA THR A 431 -2.74 6.86 -43.85
C THR A 431 -3.97 6.25 -43.18
N ILE A 432 -4.05 6.37 -41.86
CA ILE A 432 -5.11 5.81 -41.02
C ILE A 432 -5.92 6.92 -40.33
N PRO A 433 -7.26 6.76 -40.19
CA PRO A 433 -8.07 5.70 -40.78
C PRO A 433 -8.21 5.86 -42.31
N GLN A 434 -8.46 4.77 -43.03
CA GLN A 434 -8.68 4.76 -44.48
C GLN A 434 -10.11 5.12 -44.88
N GLN A 435 -11.10 4.88 -44.02
CA GLN A 435 -12.48 5.25 -44.32
C GLN A 435 -12.63 6.78 -44.49
N ALA A 436 -13.29 7.19 -45.57
CA ALA A 436 -13.56 8.60 -45.80
C ALA A 436 -14.55 9.15 -44.75
N GLY A 437 -14.19 10.29 -44.13
CA GLY A 437 -15.03 10.98 -43.15
C GLY A 437 -14.82 10.53 -41.69
N THR A 438 -13.88 9.62 -41.43
CA THR A 438 -13.48 9.20 -40.08
C THR A 438 -12.12 9.77 -39.71
N ALA A 439 -11.82 9.90 -38.41
CA ALA A 439 -10.51 10.34 -37.92
C ALA A 439 -10.16 9.68 -36.58
N ILE A 440 -8.86 9.68 -36.23
CA ILE A 440 -8.44 9.34 -34.87
C ILE A 440 -8.68 10.56 -33.99
N HIS A 441 -9.41 10.36 -32.90
CA HIS A 441 -9.62 11.39 -31.88
C HIS A 441 -8.69 11.19 -30.69
N ILE A 442 -8.21 12.29 -30.10
CA ILE A 442 -7.54 12.33 -28.81
C ILE A 442 -8.28 13.37 -27.96
N ASP A 443 -8.93 12.90 -26.90
CA ASP A 443 -9.54 13.77 -25.90
C ASP A 443 -8.46 14.49 -25.08
N GLY A 444 -8.86 15.58 -24.43
CA GLY A 444 -7.99 16.29 -23.52
C GLY A 444 -7.41 15.37 -22.45
N ARG A 445 -6.09 15.41 -22.26
CA ARG A 445 -5.37 14.51 -21.34
C ARG A 445 -5.54 13.02 -21.63
N ASP A 446 -5.67 12.66 -22.90
CA ASP A 446 -5.66 11.26 -23.34
C ASP A 446 -4.34 10.90 -24.05
N SER A 447 -4.03 9.61 -24.02
CA SER A 447 -2.96 8.99 -24.79
C SER A 447 -3.43 7.63 -25.29
N LYS A 448 -2.91 7.21 -26.45
CA LYS A 448 -3.27 5.94 -27.08
C LYS A 448 -2.05 5.23 -27.64
N ILE A 449 -2.02 3.91 -27.49
CA ILE A 449 -1.01 3.04 -28.10
C ILE A 449 -1.64 2.24 -29.24
N PHE A 450 -1.26 2.57 -30.47
CA PHE A 450 -1.66 1.84 -31.67
C PHE A 450 -0.59 0.83 -32.08
N LEU A 451 -1.05 -0.33 -32.54
CA LEU A 451 -0.20 -1.40 -33.03
C LEU A 451 -0.27 -1.47 -34.55
N ALA A 452 0.90 -1.65 -35.17
CA ALA A 452 0.98 -2.07 -36.56
C ALA A 452 1.93 -3.26 -36.67
N ASP A 453 1.69 -4.08 -37.68
CA ASP A 453 2.55 -5.22 -37.98
C ASP A 453 2.72 -6.13 -36.77
N TYR A 454 1.63 -6.56 -36.15
CA TYR A 454 1.69 -7.41 -34.96
C TYR A 454 1.10 -8.79 -35.23
N ARG A 455 1.82 -9.85 -34.85
CA ARG A 455 1.31 -11.22 -34.94
C ARG A 455 0.95 -11.71 -33.55
N PHE A 456 -0.28 -12.16 -33.39
CA PHE A 456 -0.78 -12.71 -32.13
C PHE A 456 -1.55 -14.00 -32.39
N GLY A 457 -1.33 -15.02 -31.58
CA GLY A 457 -1.91 -16.35 -31.82
C GLY A 457 -1.62 -16.83 -33.24
N ARG A 458 -2.68 -17.00 -34.02
CA ARG A 458 -2.65 -17.39 -35.44
C ARG A 458 -3.05 -16.25 -36.39
N GLN A 459 -3.13 -15.03 -35.86
CA GLN A 459 -3.60 -13.83 -36.55
C GLN A 459 -2.43 -12.91 -36.95
N ASP A 460 -2.59 -12.19 -38.05
CA ASP A 460 -1.63 -11.20 -38.55
C ASP A 460 -2.34 -9.82 -38.64
N LEU A 461 -2.09 -8.97 -37.65
CA LEU A 461 -2.58 -7.60 -37.57
C LEU A 461 -1.72 -6.69 -38.44
N ALA A 462 -2.33 -6.12 -39.48
CA ALA A 462 -1.69 -5.09 -40.28
C ALA A 462 -1.59 -3.79 -39.48
N TYR A 463 -2.70 -3.35 -38.88
CA TYR A 463 -2.75 -2.31 -37.85
C TYR A 463 -4.14 -2.24 -37.20
N SER A 464 -4.25 -1.49 -36.10
CA SER A 464 -5.53 -1.05 -35.52
C SER A 464 -5.42 0.38 -35.01
N THR A 465 -6.48 1.18 -35.21
CA THR A 465 -6.67 2.48 -34.51
C THR A 465 -7.34 2.33 -33.16
N SER A 466 -7.67 1.10 -32.76
CA SER A 466 -8.13 0.74 -31.42
C SER A 466 -6.98 0.14 -30.62
N GLU A 467 -7.04 0.30 -29.30
CA GLU A 467 -6.04 -0.26 -28.40
C GLU A 467 -6.33 -1.75 -28.16
N LEU A 468 -5.28 -2.57 -28.19
CA LEU A 468 -5.38 -3.98 -27.83
C LEU A 468 -5.31 -4.12 -26.31
N MET A 469 -6.39 -4.57 -25.68
CA MET A 469 -6.40 -4.92 -24.26
C MET A 469 -5.71 -6.26 -24.04
N THR A 470 -6.17 -7.32 -24.70
CA THR A 470 -5.59 -8.67 -24.58
C THR A 470 -5.97 -9.56 -25.76
N TRP A 471 -5.29 -10.70 -25.89
CA TRP A 471 -5.68 -11.81 -26.76
C TRP A 471 -5.31 -13.15 -26.12
N LEU A 472 -6.10 -14.20 -26.38
CA LEU A 472 -5.91 -15.54 -25.80
C LEU A 472 -6.16 -16.64 -26.85
N PRO A 473 -5.33 -17.70 -26.87
CA PRO A 473 -5.64 -18.91 -27.62
C PRO A 473 -6.59 -19.81 -26.83
N LEU A 474 -7.84 -19.97 -27.30
CA LEU A 474 -8.87 -20.83 -26.70
C LEU A 474 -9.11 -22.07 -27.57
N GLY A 475 -8.17 -23.02 -27.51
CA GLY A 475 -8.18 -24.21 -28.35
C GLY A 475 -7.88 -23.87 -29.83
N PRO A 476 -8.77 -24.21 -30.78
CA PRO A 476 -8.56 -23.91 -32.21
C PRO A 476 -8.81 -22.44 -32.58
N ARG A 477 -9.43 -21.65 -31.68
CA ARG A 477 -9.85 -20.27 -31.91
C ARG A 477 -9.03 -19.31 -31.05
N ASP A 478 -8.66 -18.17 -31.61
CA ASP A 478 -8.11 -17.05 -30.85
C ASP A 478 -9.24 -16.07 -30.48
N VAL A 479 -9.14 -15.44 -29.31
CA VAL A 479 -10.04 -14.35 -28.89
C VAL A 479 -9.20 -13.12 -28.64
N ALA A 480 -9.61 -11.96 -29.16
CA ALA A 480 -8.93 -10.69 -28.92
C ALA A 480 -9.92 -9.61 -28.50
N VAL A 481 -9.49 -8.72 -27.60
CA VAL A 481 -10.28 -7.59 -27.11
C VAL A 481 -9.60 -6.30 -27.54
N LEU A 482 -10.26 -5.56 -28.42
CA LEU A 482 -9.90 -4.20 -28.82
C LEU A 482 -10.84 -3.20 -28.15
N TYR A 483 -10.33 -2.01 -27.82
CA TYR A 483 -11.16 -0.95 -27.28
C TYR A 483 -10.75 0.46 -27.73
N GLY A 484 -11.70 1.38 -27.60
CA GLY A 484 -11.57 2.81 -27.86
C GLY A 484 -12.51 3.59 -26.95
N ARG A 485 -12.61 4.92 -27.11
CA ARG A 485 -13.53 5.71 -26.27
C ARG A 485 -14.91 5.67 -26.92
N ASP A 486 -15.95 5.75 -26.10
CA ASP A 486 -17.34 5.70 -26.60
C ASP A 486 -17.57 6.82 -27.63
N GLY A 487 -18.18 6.44 -28.75
CA GLY A 487 -18.46 7.33 -29.86
C GLY A 487 -17.28 7.62 -30.80
N GLU A 488 -16.08 7.08 -30.58
CA GLU A 488 -14.95 7.25 -31.51
C GLU A 488 -15.00 6.31 -32.71
N ASP A 489 -14.47 6.77 -33.85
CA ASP A 489 -14.28 5.94 -35.03
C ASP A 489 -13.09 4.97 -34.82
N GLY A 490 -13.25 3.73 -35.27
CA GLY A 490 -12.24 2.69 -35.18
C GLY A 490 -12.08 1.94 -36.50
N GLU A 491 -10.85 1.56 -36.81
CA GLU A 491 -10.48 0.79 -37.99
C GLU A 491 -9.43 -0.26 -37.62
N THR A 492 -9.70 -1.52 -37.99
CA THR A 492 -8.77 -2.65 -37.77
C THR A 492 -8.56 -3.42 -39.06
N VAL A 493 -7.30 -3.67 -39.42
CA VAL A 493 -6.94 -4.41 -40.63
C VAL A 493 -6.16 -5.67 -40.30
N LEU A 494 -6.67 -6.81 -40.77
CA LEU A 494 -6.06 -8.14 -40.61
C LEU A 494 -5.64 -8.69 -41.98
N ARG A 495 -4.54 -9.45 -42.02
CA ARG A 495 -4.06 -10.09 -43.25
C ARG A 495 -4.48 -11.56 -43.28
N TYR A 496 -5.03 -12.00 -44.42
CA TYR A 496 -5.41 -13.39 -44.65
C TYR A 496 -5.03 -13.83 -46.05
N PRO A 497 -4.58 -15.08 -46.26
CA PRO A 497 -4.21 -15.55 -47.60
C PRO A 497 -5.40 -15.57 -48.59
N ASN A 498 -6.63 -15.71 -48.09
CA ASN A 498 -7.86 -15.69 -48.88
C ASN A 498 -8.96 -14.98 -48.09
N HIS A 499 -10.03 -14.53 -48.76
CA HIS A 499 -11.19 -13.90 -48.11
C HIS A 499 -11.75 -14.82 -47.01
N PRO A 500 -11.65 -14.45 -45.72
CA PRO A 500 -12.19 -15.27 -44.65
C PRO A 500 -13.72 -15.18 -44.59
N ALA A 501 -14.38 -16.22 -44.10
CA ALA A 501 -15.79 -16.12 -43.71
C ALA A 501 -15.89 -15.19 -42.50
N VAL A 502 -16.78 -14.18 -42.54
CA VAL A 502 -16.99 -13.26 -41.41
C VAL A 502 -18.45 -13.27 -41.00
N GLN A 503 -18.69 -13.36 -39.70
CA GLN A 503 -20.00 -13.30 -39.08
C GLN A 503 -20.02 -12.19 -38.03
N MET A 504 -20.85 -11.18 -38.25
CA MET A 504 -21.21 -10.22 -37.21
C MET A 504 -22.20 -10.89 -36.26
N ILE A 505 -21.85 -10.99 -34.98
CA ILE A 505 -22.66 -11.61 -33.93
C ILE A 505 -23.47 -10.54 -33.18
N GLU A 506 -22.83 -9.41 -32.86
CA GLU A 506 -23.42 -8.28 -32.14
C GLU A 506 -22.70 -6.98 -32.57
N GLY A 507 -23.40 -5.85 -32.55
CA GLY A 507 -22.86 -4.53 -32.90
C GLY A 507 -22.95 -4.17 -34.39
N ASP A 508 -22.34 -3.04 -34.76
CA ASP A 508 -22.30 -2.53 -36.13
C ASP A 508 -20.84 -2.38 -36.58
N VAL A 509 -20.41 -3.26 -37.48
CA VAL A 509 -19.04 -3.32 -38.00
C VAL A 509 -19.11 -3.53 -39.52
N ALA A 510 -18.67 -2.55 -40.28
CA ALA A 510 -18.53 -2.65 -41.72
C ALA A 510 -17.28 -3.46 -42.08
N MET A 511 -17.38 -4.28 -43.13
CA MET A 511 -16.32 -5.22 -43.52
C MET A 511 -15.94 -4.99 -44.97
N HIS A 512 -14.65 -4.86 -45.23
CA HIS A 512 -14.09 -4.59 -46.55
C HIS A 512 -12.94 -5.55 -46.84
N TRP A 513 -13.12 -6.41 -47.84
CA TRP A 513 -12.07 -7.31 -48.33
C TRP A 513 -11.35 -6.68 -49.52
N ASP A 514 -10.02 -6.59 -49.43
CA ASP A 514 -9.15 -6.24 -50.55
C ASP A 514 -8.44 -7.49 -51.07
N GLU A 515 -8.84 -7.94 -52.26
CA GLU A 515 -8.27 -9.13 -52.91
C GLU A 515 -6.81 -8.93 -53.31
N ALA A 516 -6.40 -7.72 -53.69
CA ALA A 516 -5.04 -7.45 -54.15
C ALA A 516 -4.06 -7.34 -52.99
N ALA A 517 -4.50 -6.75 -51.88
CA ALA A 517 -3.70 -6.59 -50.67
C ALA A 517 -3.81 -7.79 -49.71
N HIS A 518 -4.75 -8.71 -49.94
CA HIS A 518 -5.03 -9.85 -49.06
C HIS A 518 -5.37 -9.41 -47.62
N THR A 519 -6.15 -8.33 -47.50
CA THR A 519 -6.50 -7.71 -46.22
C THR A 519 -8.00 -7.61 -46.00
N LEU A 520 -8.42 -7.92 -44.78
CA LEU A 520 -9.76 -7.63 -44.27
C LEU A 520 -9.70 -6.39 -43.40
N ARG A 521 -10.35 -5.31 -43.83
CA ARG A 521 -10.56 -4.10 -43.03
C ARG A 521 -11.94 -4.14 -42.36
N LEU A 522 -11.96 -3.79 -41.09
CA LEU A 522 -13.15 -3.63 -40.27
C LEU A 522 -13.25 -2.17 -39.86
N ASP A 523 -14.36 -1.52 -40.19
CA ASP A 523 -14.63 -0.15 -39.80
C ASP A 523 -15.83 -0.12 -38.85
N TYR A 524 -15.73 0.64 -37.76
CA TYR A 524 -16.74 0.65 -36.70
C TYR A 524 -16.71 1.95 -35.91
N ARG A 525 -17.75 2.16 -35.10
CA ARG A 525 -17.78 3.21 -34.08
C ARG A 525 -17.88 2.54 -32.72
N HIS A 526 -16.98 2.88 -31.81
CA HIS A 526 -16.96 2.30 -30.47
C HIS A 526 -18.25 2.66 -29.73
N HIS A 527 -19.04 1.65 -29.37
CA HIS A 527 -20.23 1.82 -28.56
C HIS A 527 -20.65 0.48 -27.96
N GLY A 528 -20.63 0.35 -26.63
CA GLY A 528 -20.90 -0.92 -25.96
C GLY A 528 -19.88 -2.00 -26.36
N LEU A 529 -20.35 -3.19 -26.73
CA LEU A 529 -19.52 -4.31 -27.16
C LEU A 529 -20.03 -4.88 -28.49
N ALA A 530 -19.23 -4.76 -29.54
CA ALA A 530 -19.42 -5.47 -30.80
C ALA A 530 -18.63 -6.79 -30.81
N ARG A 531 -19.13 -7.78 -31.55
CA ARG A 531 -18.60 -9.14 -31.60
C ARG A 531 -18.56 -9.65 -33.03
N VAL A 532 -17.37 -10.00 -33.50
CA VAL A 532 -17.15 -10.44 -34.87
C VAL A 532 -16.40 -11.77 -34.87
N ALA A 533 -16.96 -12.81 -35.48
CA ALA A 533 -16.27 -14.07 -35.72
C ALA A 533 -15.68 -14.07 -37.14
N ILE A 534 -14.39 -14.37 -37.27
CA ILE A 534 -13.64 -14.36 -38.52
C ILE A 534 -13.00 -15.75 -38.72
N GLY A 535 -13.17 -16.32 -39.91
CA GLY A 535 -12.74 -17.67 -40.25
C GLY A 535 -13.58 -18.76 -39.59
N GLN A 536 -13.12 -20.01 -39.74
CA GLN A 536 -13.73 -21.21 -39.15
C GLN A 536 -12.63 -22.19 -38.72
N GLY A 537 -12.88 -23.00 -37.71
CA GLY A 537 -11.95 -24.05 -37.25
C GLY A 537 -10.63 -23.51 -36.70
N ALA A 538 -9.53 -24.21 -37.00
CA ALA A 538 -8.20 -23.85 -36.54
C ALA A 538 -7.72 -22.55 -37.20
N GLY A 539 -7.44 -21.52 -36.40
CA GLY A 539 -7.07 -20.19 -36.90
C GLY A 539 -8.22 -19.19 -36.98
N SER A 540 -9.43 -19.56 -36.54
CA SER A 540 -10.53 -18.61 -36.39
C SER A 540 -10.25 -17.58 -35.28
N LEU A 541 -10.83 -16.40 -35.42
CA LEU A 541 -10.75 -15.29 -34.47
C LEU A 541 -12.15 -14.89 -34.01
N LEU A 542 -12.36 -14.78 -32.71
CA LEU A 542 -13.44 -13.96 -32.16
C LEU A 542 -12.85 -12.62 -31.74
N LEU A 543 -13.21 -11.56 -32.46
CA LEU A 543 -12.83 -10.21 -32.15
C LEU A 543 -13.94 -9.53 -31.34
N LEU A 544 -13.59 -9.08 -30.14
CA LEU A 544 -14.44 -8.34 -29.21
C LEU A 544 -14.01 -6.86 -29.30
N ILE A 545 -14.89 -5.98 -29.74
CA ILE A 545 -14.59 -4.56 -29.98
C ILE A 545 -15.47 -3.74 -29.03
N GLY A 546 -14.87 -3.23 -27.96
CA GLY A 546 -15.58 -2.52 -26.90
C GLY A 546 -15.33 -1.01 -26.89
N ASP A 547 -16.18 -0.27 -26.20
CA ASP A 547 -15.78 1.00 -25.60
C ASP A 547 -14.98 0.76 -24.30
N GLY A 548 -14.47 1.83 -23.69
CA GLY A 548 -13.73 1.75 -22.43
C GLY A 548 -14.54 1.13 -21.28
N ALA A 549 -15.85 1.36 -21.20
CA ALA A 549 -16.69 0.79 -20.14
C ALA A 549 -16.87 -0.72 -20.32
N ALA A 550 -17.02 -1.19 -21.56
CA ALA A 550 -17.07 -2.61 -21.88
C ALA A 550 -15.73 -3.30 -21.62
N ALA A 551 -14.62 -2.67 -22.02
CA ALA A 551 -13.26 -3.22 -21.82
C ALA A 551 -12.96 -3.48 -20.34
N ARG A 552 -13.31 -2.54 -19.45
CA ARG A 552 -13.10 -2.66 -18.00
C ARG A 552 -13.81 -3.84 -17.35
N GLN A 553 -14.83 -4.41 -17.99
CA GLN A 553 -15.54 -5.57 -17.46
C GLN A 553 -14.80 -6.90 -17.70
N PHE A 554 -13.78 -6.91 -18.55
CA PHE A 554 -13.02 -8.12 -18.86
C PHE A 554 -11.89 -8.38 -17.84
N TRP A 555 -11.65 -9.67 -17.62
CA TRP A 555 -10.63 -10.22 -16.73
C TRP A 555 -9.96 -11.40 -17.42
N GLN A 556 -8.64 -11.37 -17.50
CA GLN A 556 -7.85 -12.51 -17.97
C GLN A 556 -7.39 -13.33 -16.78
N LEU A 557 -7.63 -14.64 -16.82
CA LEU A 557 -7.17 -15.59 -15.80
C LEU A 557 -6.43 -16.74 -16.49
N ASP A 558 -5.42 -17.27 -15.80
CA ASP A 558 -4.60 -18.38 -16.30
C ASP A 558 -4.96 -19.67 -15.52
N THR A 559 -5.12 -20.78 -16.23
CA THR A 559 -5.27 -22.12 -15.62
C THR A 559 -4.13 -23.03 -16.06
N ALA A 560 -3.92 -24.14 -15.36
CA ALA A 560 -2.92 -25.15 -15.74
C ALA A 560 -3.11 -25.72 -17.17
N ALA A 561 -4.31 -25.63 -17.76
CA ALA A 561 -4.57 -26.10 -19.13
C ALA A 561 -4.80 -24.97 -20.14
N GLY A 562 -4.42 -23.74 -19.79
CA GLY A 562 -4.51 -22.56 -20.67
C GLY A 562 -5.37 -21.44 -20.09
N PRO A 563 -5.38 -20.28 -20.74
CA PRO A 563 -6.05 -19.09 -20.25
C PRO A 563 -7.57 -19.15 -20.45
N VAL A 564 -8.28 -18.30 -19.72
CA VAL A 564 -9.70 -18.00 -19.91
C VAL A 564 -9.92 -16.49 -19.85
N LEU A 565 -10.96 -16.02 -20.54
CA LEU A 565 -11.43 -14.64 -20.44
C LEU A 565 -12.78 -14.63 -19.73
N LEU A 566 -12.91 -13.80 -18.70
CA LEU A 566 -14.14 -13.62 -17.95
C LEU A 566 -14.63 -12.19 -18.14
N ARG A 567 -15.94 -12.00 -18.20
CA ARG A 567 -16.55 -10.67 -18.21
C ARG A 567 -17.63 -10.56 -17.14
N GLY A 568 -17.70 -9.43 -16.45
CA GLY A 568 -18.86 -9.02 -15.64
C GLY A 568 -18.68 -8.85 -14.13
N PRO A 569 -17.87 -9.63 -13.39
CA PRO A 569 -17.76 -9.46 -11.93
C PRO A 569 -17.01 -8.17 -11.57
N TYR A 570 -17.14 -7.73 -10.31
CA TYR A 570 -16.40 -6.59 -9.75
C TYR A 570 -14.89 -6.88 -9.71
N LEU A 571 -14.52 -8.12 -9.40
CA LEU A 571 -13.13 -8.61 -9.41
C LEU A 571 -13.13 -10.10 -9.73
N ALA A 572 -12.17 -10.56 -10.53
CA ALA A 572 -11.89 -11.97 -10.74
C ALA A 572 -10.48 -12.30 -10.22
N ARG A 573 -10.35 -13.32 -9.36
CA ARG A 573 -9.10 -13.64 -8.65
C ARG A 573 -8.39 -14.83 -9.24
N GLU A 574 -9.09 -15.95 -9.38
CA GLU A 574 -8.49 -17.22 -9.78
C GLU A 574 -9.42 -18.01 -10.71
N ALA A 575 -8.80 -18.81 -11.60
CA ALA A 575 -9.47 -19.85 -12.38
C ALA A 575 -8.70 -21.17 -12.26
N ILE A 576 -9.39 -22.21 -11.81
CA ILE A 576 -8.85 -23.58 -11.73
C ILE A 576 -9.61 -24.48 -12.67
N ARG A 577 -8.89 -25.23 -13.52
CA ARG A 577 -9.51 -26.15 -14.47
C ARG A 577 -9.56 -27.58 -13.94
N ASN A 578 -10.79 -28.12 -13.87
CA ASN A 578 -11.11 -29.48 -13.42
C ASN A 578 -11.87 -30.23 -14.52
N GLY A 579 -11.13 -30.82 -15.47
CA GLY A 579 -11.72 -31.51 -16.63
C GLY A 579 -12.45 -30.52 -17.55
N GLU A 580 -13.75 -30.73 -17.71
CA GLU A 580 -14.66 -29.88 -18.51
C GLU A 580 -15.22 -28.68 -17.72
N ASN A 581 -14.84 -28.52 -16.45
CA ASN A 581 -15.35 -27.46 -15.57
C ASN A 581 -14.26 -26.46 -15.19
N ILE A 582 -14.64 -25.18 -15.07
CA ILE A 582 -13.77 -24.12 -14.53
C ILE A 582 -14.32 -23.66 -13.18
N ALA A 583 -13.50 -23.75 -12.13
CA ALA A 583 -13.79 -23.14 -10.83
C ALA A 583 -13.22 -21.72 -10.80
N LEU A 584 -14.10 -20.73 -10.70
CA LEU A 584 -13.76 -19.32 -10.64
C LEU A 584 -13.94 -18.79 -9.21
N SER A 585 -13.07 -17.89 -8.80
CA SER A 585 -13.20 -17.12 -7.56
C SER A 585 -13.11 -15.62 -7.83
N GLY A 586 -13.80 -14.83 -7.03
CA GLY A 586 -13.81 -13.38 -7.15
C GLY A 586 -14.90 -12.71 -6.33
N ASP A 587 -15.19 -11.46 -6.68
CA ASP A 587 -16.05 -10.59 -5.89
C ASP A 587 -17.14 -9.96 -6.77
N THR A 588 -18.32 -9.75 -6.18
CA THR A 588 -19.46 -9.08 -6.80
C THR A 588 -20.00 -7.99 -5.89
N ASP A 589 -20.28 -6.82 -6.45
CA ASP A 589 -20.88 -5.66 -5.79
C ASP A 589 -22.42 -5.66 -5.90
N LYS A 590 -22.95 -6.42 -6.85
CA LYS A 590 -24.38 -6.58 -7.16
C LYS A 590 -24.63 -7.94 -7.82
N VAL A 591 -25.90 -8.25 -8.09
CA VAL A 591 -26.24 -9.37 -8.98
C VAL A 591 -25.64 -9.07 -10.36
N SER A 592 -24.80 -9.98 -10.85
CA SER A 592 -24.01 -9.75 -12.06
C SER A 592 -24.14 -10.92 -13.03
N ASP A 593 -24.29 -10.61 -14.30
CA ASP A 593 -24.10 -11.57 -15.36
C ASP A 593 -22.59 -11.82 -15.54
N ILE A 594 -22.21 -13.10 -15.61
CA ILE A 594 -20.84 -13.54 -15.81
C ILE A 594 -20.76 -14.33 -17.12
N GLU A 595 -19.90 -13.87 -18.01
CA GLU A 595 -19.63 -14.51 -19.30
C GLU A 595 -18.21 -15.09 -19.33
N LEU A 596 -18.10 -16.40 -19.47
CA LEU A 596 -16.84 -17.14 -19.55
C LEU A 596 -16.54 -17.54 -20.99
N PHE A 597 -15.42 -17.06 -21.53
CA PHE A 597 -14.82 -17.53 -22.76
C PHE A 597 -13.69 -18.50 -22.41
N ALA A 598 -13.84 -19.75 -22.82
CA ALA A 598 -12.88 -20.81 -22.57
C ALA A 598 -12.72 -21.71 -23.81
N SER A 599 -11.84 -22.71 -23.72
CA SER A 599 -11.70 -23.71 -24.78
C SER A 599 -13.02 -24.51 -24.98
N PRO A 600 -13.33 -24.98 -26.20
CA PRO A 600 -14.66 -25.56 -26.53
C PRO A 600 -15.05 -26.84 -25.78
N ASP A 601 -14.09 -27.49 -25.13
CA ASP A 601 -14.26 -28.66 -24.26
C ASP A 601 -14.71 -28.29 -22.84
N VAL A 602 -14.67 -27.01 -22.45
CA VAL A 602 -15.30 -26.52 -21.22
C VAL A 602 -16.81 -26.45 -21.41
N ARG A 603 -17.56 -27.04 -20.47
CA ARG A 603 -19.02 -27.18 -20.52
C ARG A 603 -19.75 -26.47 -19.39
N ALA A 604 -19.09 -26.23 -18.25
CA ALA A 604 -19.69 -25.53 -17.11
C ALA A 604 -18.64 -24.78 -16.29
N PHE A 605 -19.11 -23.93 -15.39
CA PHE A 605 -18.27 -23.26 -14.41
C PHE A 605 -18.98 -23.08 -13.06
N SER A 606 -18.18 -22.83 -12.02
CA SER A 606 -18.66 -22.46 -10.69
C SER A 606 -18.07 -21.11 -10.28
N TRP A 607 -18.78 -20.36 -9.44
CA TRP A 607 -18.33 -19.10 -8.86
C TRP A 607 -18.30 -19.21 -7.34
N ASN A 608 -17.15 -18.94 -6.72
CA ASN A 608 -16.94 -19.02 -5.26
C ASN A 608 -17.44 -20.34 -4.66
N GLY A 609 -17.13 -21.45 -5.34
CA GLY A 609 -17.52 -22.82 -4.94
C GLY A 609 -18.96 -23.23 -5.25
N LYS A 610 -19.79 -22.35 -5.84
CA LYS A 610 -21.18 -22.65 -6.23
C LYS A 610 -21.29 -22.86 -7.74
N PRO A 611 -21.87 -23.98 -8.22
CA PRO A 611 -22.15 -24.17 -9.65
C PRO A 611 -23.03 -23.04 -10.21
N VAL A 612 -22.69 -22.55 -11.40
CA VAL A 612 -23.49 -21.54 -12.09
C VAL A 612 -24.29 -22.20 -13.21
N VAL A 613 -25.60 -21.97 -13.24
CA VAL A 613 -26.43 -22.37 -14.37
C VAL A 613 -26.11 -21.45 -15.54
N ALA A 614 -25.32 -21.95 -16.49
CA ALA A 614 -24.83 -21.18 -17.62
C ALA A 614 -25.32 -21.76 -18.95
N ASN A 615 -25.61 -20.88 -19.91
CA ASN A 615 -26.03 -21.24 -21.26
C ASN A 615 -24.96 -20.85 -22.28
N PRO A 616 -24.69 -21.69 -23.29
CA PRO A 616 -23.86 -21.31 -24.42
C PRO A 616 -24.43 -20.10 -25.16
N THR A 617 -23.57 -19.14 -25.51
CA THR A 617 -23.95 -17.97 -26.31
C THR A 617 -23.63 -18.20 -27.80
N THR A 618 -24.08 -17.29 -28.66
CA THR A 618 -23.69 -17.23 -30.09
C THR A 618 -22.20 -16.98 -30.29
N SER A 619 -21.52 -16.39 -29.30
CA SER A 619 -20.06 -16.25 -29.27
C SER A 619 -19.34 -17.53 -28.84
N THR A 620 -20.07 -18.61 -28.56
CA THR A 620 -19.58 -19.87 -27.97
C THR A 620 -18.83 -19.66 -26.65
N SER A 621 -19.28 -18.67 -25.87
CA SER A 621 -18.97 -18.49 -24.45
C SER A 621 -20.08 -19.11 -23.60
N LEU A 622 -19.89 -19.18 -22.27
CA LEU A 622 -20.91 -19.60 -21.31
C LEU A 622 -21.37 -18.38 -20.50
N LEU A 623 -22.66 -18.06 -20.56
CA LEU A 623 -23.26 -16.95 -19.82
C LEU A 623 -24.14 -17.47 -18.69
N GLY A 624 -23.88 -17.03 -17.47
CA GLY A 624 -24.71 -17.31 -16.29
C GLY A 624 -24.82 -16.08 -15.40
N GLN A 625 -25.63 -16.16 -14.36
CA GLN A 625 -25.81 -15.08 -13.40
C GLN A 625 -25.33 -15.51 -12.01
N VAL A 626 -24.70 -14.59 -11.29
CA VAL A 626 -24.26 -14.81 -9.91
C VAL A 626 -24.87 -13.78 -8.96
N GLU A 627 -24.97 -14.18 -7.71
CA GLU A 627 -25.58 -13.37 -6.66
C GLU A 627 -24.68 -12.20 -6.23
N GLY A 628 -25.29 -11.08 -5.85
CA GLY A 628 -24.63 -9.97 -5.18
C GLY A 628 -24.60 -10.13 -3.65
N PRO A 629 -24.06 -9.12 -2.94
CA PRO A 629 -24.11 -9.07 -1.48
C PRO A 629 -25.53 -8.74 -0.98
N VAL A 630 -25.88 -9.25 0.19
CA VAL A 630 -27.06 -8.82 0.94
C VAL A 630 -26.76 -7.52 1.70
N PRO A 631 -27.75 -6.62 1.90
CA PRO A 631 -27.56 -5.39 2.67
C PRO A 631 -27.08 -5.67 4.11
N VAL A 632 -26.16 -4.85 4.60
CA VAL A 632 -25.62 -4.93 5.97
C VAL A 632 -25.92 -3.62 6.70
N ALA A 633 -26.42 -3.73 7.92
CA ALA A 633 -26.62 -2.59 8.82
C ALA A 633 -25.60 -2.67 9.95
N LEU A 634 -24.82 -1.60 10.14
CA LEU A 634 -23.86 -1.53 11.24
C LEU A 634 -24.57 -1.07 12.53
N PRO A 635 -24.20 -1.64 13.70
CA PRO A 635 -24.75 -1.23 14.98
C PRO A 635 -24.34 0.20 15.35
N ALA A 636 -25.26 0.92 15.99
CA ALA A 636 -24.98 2.25 16.53
C ALA A 636 -24.16 2.17 17.83
N LEU A 637 -23.18 3.06 17.99
CA LEU A 637 -22.32 3.14 19.18
C LEU A 637 -22.94 4.05 20.24
N THR A 638 -24.00 3.59 20.91
CA THR A 638 -24.80 4.41 21.83
C THR A 638 -24.43 4.30 23.30
N THR A 639 -23.67 3.26 23.69
CA THR A 639 -23.34 2.97 25.08
C THR A 639 -21.87 3.19 25.35
N TRP A 640 -21.53 4.29 26.02
CA TRP A 640 -20.14 4.63 26.34
C TRP A 640 -19.91 4.66 27.84
N ARG A 641 -18.69 4.30 28.23
CA ARG A 641 -18.13 4.50 29.56
C ARG A 641 -16.98 5.48 29.49
N VAL A 642 -16.78 6.27 30.53
CA VAL A 642 -15.70 7.24 30.64
C VAL A 642 -14.95 7.17 31.96
N ALA A 643 -13.65 7.37 31.91
CA ALA A 643 -12.81 7.61 33.07
C ALA A 643 -11.76 8.69 32.78
N ASN A 644 -11.37 9.42 33.83
CA ASN A 644 -10.20 10.28 33.75
C ASN A 644 -8.94 9.41 33.63
N GLY A 645 -8.11 9.67 32.63
CA GLY A 645 -6.87 8.95 32.34
C GLY A 645 -5.63 9.82 32.38
N ALA A 646 -5.64 10.90 33.18
CA ALA A 646 -4.47 11.72 33.46
C ALA A 646 -4.26 11.94 34.98
N PRO A 647 -4.21 10.86 35.79
CA PRO A 647 -3.96 11.00 37.24
C PRO A 647 -2.63 11.70 37.55
N GLU A 648 -1.68 11.71 36.61
CA GLU A 648 -0.40 12.43 36.64
C GLU A 648 -0.56 13.95 36.82
N VAL A 649 -1.73 14.52 36.53
CA VAL A 649 -1.99 15.94 36.78
C VAL A 649 -2.06 16.23 38.27
N ALA A 650 -2.52 15.28 39.08
CA ALA A 650 -2.66 15.47 40.52
C ALA A 650 -1.30 15.61 41.21
N ALA A 651 -1.20 16.57 42.14
CA ALA A 651 0.01 16.76 42.95
C ALA A 651 0.40 15.51 43.75
N GLY A 652 -0.60 14.72 44.19
CA GLY A 652 -0.40 13.52 45.00
C GLY A 652 -0.24 12.21 44.22
N PHE A 653 -0.10 12.25 42.89
CA PHE A 653 0.17 11.06 42.09
C PHE A 653 1.50 10.41 42.49
N ASP A 654 1.52 9.07 42.59
CA ASP A 654 2.74 8.32 42.93
C ASP A 654 3.53 7.96 41.67
N ASP A 655 4.63 8.67 41.45
CA ASP A 655 5.56 8.46 40.33
C ASP A 655 6.87 7.76 40.77
N LYS A 656 6.90 7.11 41.94
CA LYS A 656 8.11 6.42 42.42
C LYS A 656 8.66 5.38 41.45
N GLY A 657 7.80 4.77 40.64
CA GLY A 657 8.19 3.78 39.63
C GLY A 657 8.69 4.37 38.32
N TRP A 658 8.64 5.69 38.13
CA TRP A 658 9.11 6.34 36.90
C TRP A 658 10.63 6.47 36.89
N LEU A 659 11.21 6.53 35.69
CA LEU A 659 12.64 6.75 35.51
C LEU A 659 13.00 8.17 35.96
N ALA A 660 14.06 8.31 36.74
CA ALA A 660 14.67 9.61 37.01
C ALA A 660 15.42 10.09 35.77
N THR A 661 15.40 11.40 35.51
CA THR A 661 16.18 11.98 34.41
C THR A 661 17.59 12.35 34.88
N ASP A 662 18.35 11.35 35.33
CA ASP A 662 19.65 11.51 35.98
C ASP A 662 20.84 11.13 35.08
N ARG A 663 20.60 10.84 33.79
CA ARG A 663 21.67 10.63 32.82
C ARG A 663 22.55 11.88 32.72
N THR A 664 23.86 11.65 32.73
CA THR A 664 24.88 12.71 32.68
C THR A 664 25.45 12.94 31.28
N SER A 665 25.08 12.09 30.31
CA SER A 665 25.51 12.19 28.92
C SER A 665 24.54 11.50 27.97
N SER A 666 24.46 12.00 26.74
CA SER A 666 23.79 11.32 25.61
C SER A 666 24.78 11.19 24.44
N PRO A 667 24.76 10.05 23.71
CA PRO A 667 25.51 9.88 22.47
C PRO A 667 24.92 10.66 21.28
N ASN A 668 23.69 11.16 21.38
CA ASN A 668 23.03 11.91 20.32
C ASN A 668 23.83 13.20 20.00
N PRO A 669 24.23 13.44 18.73
CA PRO A 669 25.01 14.61 18.35
C PRO A 669 24.27 15.94 18.52
N TYR A 670 22.93 15.94 18.68
CA TYR A 670 22.14 17.14 19.00
C TYR A 670 22.15 17.49 20.51
N TRP A 671 22.75 16.66 21.37
CA TRP A 671 22.83 16.98 22.79
C TRP A 671 23.76 18.17 23.07
N GLU A 672 23.20 19.30 23.48
CA GLU A 672 23.92 20.55 23.76
C GLU A 672 24.72 20.57 25.09
N HIS A 673 25.03 19.40 25.66
CA HIS A 673 25.73 19.28 26.95
C HIS A 673 25.04 19.97 28.14
N GLN A 674 23.71 20.12 28.09
CA GLN A 674 22.91 20.69 29.17
C GLN A 674 22.32 19.59 30.06
N LEU A 675 22.20 19.90 31.36
CA LEU A 675 21.59 19.02 32.36
C LEU A 675 20.39 19.73 33.02
N PRO A 676 19.35 18.96 33.42
CA PRO A 676 19.18 17.52 33.19
C PRO A 676 18.88 17.20 31.72
N ILE A 677 19.21 15.98 31.28
CA ILE A 677 18.80 15.48 29.96
C ILE A 677 17.32 15.10 30.04
N LEU A 678 16.48 15.81 29.29
CA LEU A 678 15.03 15.61 29.26
C LEU A 678 14.54 14.97 27.95
N ASP A 679 15.41 14.84 26.95
CA ASP A 679 15.12 14.18 25.67
C ASP A 679 14.59 12.74 25.90
N SER A 680 13.46 12.39 25.30
CA SER A 680 12.78 11.11 25.54
C SER A 680 13.52 9.92 24.96
N ASP A 681 14.21 10.10 23.83
CA ASP A 681 14.98 9.06 23.16
C ASP A 681 16.13 8.58 24.03
N SER A 682 16.76 9.52 24.74
CA SER A 682 17.74 9.24 25.80
C SER A 682 17.17 8.39 26.95
N TYR A 683 15.90 7.99 26.98
CA TYR A 683 15.35 7.06 27.97
C TYR A 683 14.61 5.87 27.35
N GLY A 684 14.78 5.64 26.04
CA GLY A 684 14.15 4.53 25.32
C GLY A 684 12.67 4.74 25.03
N TYR A 685 12.23 6.00 24.92
CA TYR A 685 10.86 6.40 24.58
C TYR A 685 10.86 7.20 23.27
N HIS A 686 10.65 6.51 22.17
CA HIS A 686 10.89 7.05 20.83
C HIS A 686 9.68 7.71 20.18
N HIS A 687 8.47 7.35 20.59
CA HIS A 687 7.24 7.86 19.99
C HIS A 687 6.08 7.80 20.98
N GLY A 688 5.00 8.47 20.61
CA GLY A 688 3.76 8.57 21.38
C GLY A 688 3.81 9.52 22.56
N ASN A 689 2.75 9.55 23.36
CA ASN A 689 2.67 10.55 24.43
C ASN A 689 3.67 10.25 25.57
N VAL A 690 4.41 11.26 26.01
CA VAL A 690 5.41 11.13 27.09
C VAL A 690 5.06 12.08 28.24
N TRP A 691 5.07 11.56 29.46
CA TRP A 691 4.88 12.36 30.67
C TRP A 691 6.21 12.71 31.34
N TYR A 692 6.27 13.93 31.86
CA TYR A 692 7.34 14.44 32.70
C TYR A 692 6.77 14.94 34.02
N ARG A 693 7.46 14.65 35.13
CA ARG A 693 7.10 15.17 36.45
C ARG A 693 8.32 15.75 37.15
N GLY A 694 8.31 17.06 37.35
CA GLY A 694 9.39 17.83 37.96
C GLY A 694 9.05 18.24 39.38
N HIS A 695 9.78 17.72 40.36
CA HIS A 695 9.63 18.01 41.79
C HIS A 695 10.58 19.11 42.23
N PHE A 696 10.05 20.12 42.94
CA PHE A 696 10.85 21.24 43.45
C PHE A 696 10.31 21.78 44.78
N LYS A 697 11.18 22.48 45.52
CA LYS A 697 10.81 23.24 46.72
C LYS A 697 10.63 24.71 46.35
N ALA A 698 9.39 25.19 46.40
CA ALA A 698 9.08 26.58 46.04
C ALA A 698 9.60 27.56 47.09
N THR A 699 10.20 28.65 46.63
CA THR A 699 10.61 29.80 47.45
C THR A 699 9.49 30.84 47.58
N GLY A 700 8.47 30.77 46.72
CA GLY A 700 7.41 31.76 46.59
C GLY A 700 7.76 32.93 45.67
N LYS A 701 8.94 32.88 45.02
CA LYS A 701 9.42 33.90 44.06
C LYS A 701 9.36 33.43 42.62
N GLU A 702 8.92 32.19 42.38
CA GLU A 702 8.71 31.63 41.06
C GLU A 702 7.52 32.34 40.39
N MET A 703 7.80 33.19 39.40
CA MET A 703 6.77 33.95 38.67
C MET A 703 6.29 33.23 37.40
N GLY A 704 7.06 32.23 36.96
CA GLY A 704 6.75 31.44 35.78
C GLY A 704 7.74 30.30 35.59
N ILE A 705 7.44 29.41 34.66
CA ILE A 705 8.34 28.35 34.21
C ILE A 705 8.44 28.40 32.69
N VAL A 706 9.65 28.42 32.16
CA VAL A 706 9.95 28.28 30.74
C VAL A 706 10.17 26.80 30.48
N LEU A 707 9.29 26.22 29.66
CA LEU A 707 9.40 24.84 29.19
C LEU A 707 9.68 24.89 27.68
N SER A 708 10.70 24.17 27.23
CA SER A 708 10.96 23.95 25.81
C SER A 708 10.76 22.49 25.49
N ALA A 709 9.98 22.17 24.46
CA ALA A 709 9.74 20.81 24.01
C ALA A 709 9.90 20.70 22.49
N ASN A 710 10.29 19.53 21.98
CA ASN A 710 10.20 19.21 20.57
C ASN A 710 9.21 18.06 20.37
N THR A 711 8.13 18.34 19.66
CA THR A 711 7.04 17.39 19.41
C THR A 711 7.14 16.72 18.04
N GLY A 712 8.10 17.11 17.20
CA GLY A 712 8.19 16.66 15.81
C GLY A 712 7.31 17.46 14.85
N VAL A 713 7.16 18.77 15.03
CA VAL A 713 6.40 19.62 14.10
C VAL A 713 7.05 19.58 12.71
N HIS A 714 6.34 19.04 11.74
CA HIS A 714 6.80 18.89 10.36
C HIS A 714 5.58 18.81 9.43
N LEU A 715 5.67 19.41 8.24
CA LEU A 715 4.63 19.39 7.19
C LEU A 715 3.18 19.40 7.71
N GLY A 716 2.68 20.58 8.11
CA GLY A 716 1.29 20.76 8.54
C GLY A 716 0.92 20.11 9.88
N ASN A 717 1.75 19.23 10.44
CA ASN A 717 1.53 18.67 11.77
C ASN A 717 1.66 19.77 12.81
N HIS A 718 0.61 19.97 13.59
CA HIS A 718 0.65 20.83 14.75
C HIS A 718 0.86 19.93 15.97
N GLY A 719 2.10 19.62 16.36
CA GLY A 719 2.38 18.94 17.62
C GLY A 719 1.87 19.75 18.83
N ILE A 720 1.83 19.16 20.04
CA ILE A 720 1.49 19.91 21.25
C ILE A 720 2.12 19.35 22.52
N PHE A 721 2.31 20.22 23.51
CA PHE A 721 2.47 19.82 24.90
C PHE A 721 1.60 20.68 25.83
N THR A 722 1.21 20.10 26.98
CA THR A 722 0.40 20.75 28.01
C THR A 722 1.08 20.63 29.36
N ALA A 723 0.97 21.66 30.21
CA ALA A 723 1.59 21.70 31.52
C ALA A 723 0.61 22.02 32.65
N TRP A 724 0.88 21.47 33.83
CA TRP A 724 0.15 21.72 35.07
C TRP A 724 1.11 21.95 36.23
N LEU A 725 0.71 22.78 37.19
CA LEU A 725 1.38 22.97 38.48
C LEU A 725 0.44 22.53 39.60
N ASN A 726 0.82 21.49 40.34
CA ASN A 726 0.03 20.97 41.46
C ASN A 726 -1.43 20.64 41.12
N GLY A 727 -1.73 20.31 39.85
CA GLY A 727 -3.09 20.07 39.34
C GLY A 727 -3.76 21.25 38.65
N HIS A 728 -3.19 22.45 38.72
CA HIS A 728 -3.69 23.63 38.01
C HIS A 728 -3.11 23.69 36.60
N PHE A 729 -3.96 23.87 35.59
CA PHE A 729 -3.53 23.97 34.20
C PHE A 729 -2.79 25.28 33.96
N LEU A 730 -1.53 25.17 33.53
CA LEU A 730 -0.69 26.31 33.17
C LEU A 730 -0.94 26.77 31.73
N GLY A 731 -1.22 25.83 30.83
CA GLY A 731 -1.43 26.12 29.41
C GLY A 731 -0.92 25.00 28.50
N ASN A 732 -0.97 25.29 27.21
CA ASN A 732 -0.43 24.45 26.14
C ASN A 732 0.53 25.25 25.25
N ASN A 733 1.32 24.54 24.44
CA ASN A 733 2.14 25.13 23.38
C ASN A 733 2.43 24.05 22.31
N PRO A 734 2.48 24.39 21.00
CA PRO A 734 2.70 23.39 19.96
C PRO A 734 4.08 22.70 20.02
N SER A 735 5.15 23.50 20.03
CA SER A 735 6.56 23.07 20.11
C SER A 735 7.45 24.28 20.44
N GLY A 736 8.70 24.05 20.80
CA GLY A 736 9.66 25.07 21.21
C GLY A 736 9.45 25.60 22.63
N ALA A 737 10.13 26.71 22.94
CA ALA A 737 10.14 27.31 24.26
C ALA A 737 8.92 28.22 24.53
N ARG A 738 8.27 28.01 25.68
CA ARG A 738 7.17 28.84 26.17
C ARG A 738 7.31 29.11 27.66
N GLN A 739 7.17 30.37 28.05
CA GLN A 739 6.97 30.74 29.45
C GLN A 739 5.50 30.62 29.83
N PHE A 740 5.23 29.86 30.88
CA PHE A 740 3.93 29.78 31.54
C PHE A 740 3.96 30.59 32.83
N ALA A 741 2.95 31.43 33.03
CA ALA A 741 2.81 32.19 34.27
C ALA A 741 2.43 31.26 35.42
N ILE A 742 3.04 31.47 36.59
CA ILE A 742 2.68 30.77 37.81
C ILE A 742 1.88 31.72 38.69
N ASP A 743 0.69 31.31 39.09
CA ASP A 743 -0.04 31.96 40.18
C ASP A 743 0.61 31.57 41.51
N PRO A 744 1.16 32.52 42.30
CA PRO A 744 1.81 32.20 43.57
C PRO A 744 0.89 31.50 44.57
N SER A 745 -0.44 31.63 44.45
CA SER A 745 -1.40 30.93 45.30
C SER A 745 -1.44 29.42 45.07
N TRP A 746 -0.91 28.94 43.94
CA TRP A 746 -0.82 27.50 43.62
C TRP A 746 0.45 26.85 44.19
N LEU A 747 1.39 27.64 44.69
CA LEU A 747 2.66 27.16 45.25
C LEU A 747 2.50 26.74 46.72
N LYS A 748 3.05 25.57 47.04
CA LYS A 748 3.29 25.12 48.41
C LYS A 748 4.66 25.61 48.85
N ILE A 749 4.74 26.83 49.39
CA ILE A 749 6.01 27.44 49.81
C ILE A 749 6.73 26.56 50.84
N GLY A 750 8.00 26.23 50.59
CA GLY A 750 8.80 25.30 51.40
C GLY A 750 8.37 23.82 51.31
N GLY A 751 7.21 23.55 50.70
CA GLY A 751 6.66 22.23 50.46
C GLY A 751 7.08 21.64 49.12
N ASP A 752 6.65 20.40 48.87
CA ASP A 752 6.86 19.74 47.58
C ASP A 752 5.86 20.26 46.54
N ASN A 753 6.37 20.75 45.43
CA ASN A 753 5.60 21.19 44.28
C ASN A 753 5.94 20.33 43.08
N VAL A 754 4.95 20.09 42.22
CA VAL A 754 5.11 19.25 41.04
C VAL A 754 4.63 19.99 39.81
N VAL A 755 5.51 20.08 38.81
CA VAL A 755 5.14 20.40 37.44
C VAL A 755 4.93 19.10 36.68
N SER A 756 3.72 18.89 36.14
CA SER A 756 3.43 17.77 35.24
C SER A 756 3.35 18.28 33.81
N VAL A 757 4.05 17.64 32.89
CA VAL A 757 4.03 17.99 31.46
C VAL A 757 3.70 16.74 30.65
N LEU A 758 2.72 16.86 29.76
CA LEU A 758 2.41 15.84 28.76
C LEU A 758 2.83 16.36 27.39
N VAL A 759 3.70 15.61 26.70
CA VAL A 759 4.25 15.96 25.40
C VAL A 759 3.78 14.95 24.35
N ASP A 760 3.32 15.44 23.20
CA ASP A 760 3.00 14.63 22.01
C ASP A 760 4.30 14.37 21.23
N ASN A 761 4.97 13.24 21.48
CA ASN A 761 6.08 12.83 20.61
C ASN A 761 5.49 12.16 19.37
N THR A 762 5.43 12.91 18.26
CA THR A 762 4.79 12.46 17.03
C THR A 762 5.67 11.57 16.14
N GLY A 763 6.84 11.16 16.65
CA GLY A 763 7.84 10.40 15.91
C GLY A 763 8.97 11.29 15.37
N HIS A 764 9.88 10.69 14.62
CA HIS A 764 11.09 11.28 14.09
C HIS A 764 10.96 11.61 12.60
N LEU A 765 11.67 12.67 12.19
CA LEU A 765 11.74 13.04 10.78
C LEU A 765 12.40 11.91 9.98
N GLN A 766 12.18 11.96 8.67
CA GLN A 766 12.98 11.20 7.72
C GLN A 766 14.41 11.76 7.69
N GLU A 767 15.35 11.07 7.03
CA GLU A 767 16.74 11.51 6.87
C GLU A 767 16.87 12.52 5.71
N GLU A 768 16.09 13.60 5.78
CA GLU A 768 16.01 14.69 4.78
C GLU A 768 17.31 15.50 4.69
N HIS A 769 18.05 15.53 5.80
CA HIS A 769 19.41 16.04 5.89
C HIS A 769 20.18 15.19 6.90
N SER A 770 21.51 15.19 6.82
CA SER A 770 22.36 14.32 7.65
C SER A 770 22.07 14.46 9.15
N GLY A 771 21.38 13.49 9.74
CA GLY A 771 21.00 13.41 11.15
C GLY A 771 19.58 13.89 11.49
N ALA A 772 18.74 14.25 10.52
CA ALA A 772 17.41 14.81 10.76
C ALA A 772 16.51 13.92 11.64
N PHE A 773 16.56 12.60 11.46
CA PHE A 773 15.78 11.67 12.30
C PHE A 773 16.25 11.65 13.77
N ARG A 774 17.44 12.19 14.07
CA ARG A 774 18.03 12.21 15.43
C ARG A 774 17.70 13.46 16.22
N GLU A 775 16.93 14.39 15.66
CA GLU A 775 16.47 15.55 16.41
C GLU A 775 15.77 15.11 17.71
N PRO A 776 16.13 15.69 18.87
CA PRO A 776 15.64 15.22 20.16
C PRO A 776 14.13 15.40 20.27
N ARG A 777 13.47 14.54 21.05
CA ARG A 777 12.02 14.54 21.25
C ARG A 777 11.63 14.71 22.71
N GLY A 778 10.39 15.13 22.94
CA GLY A 778 9.89 15.33 24.29
C GLY A 778 10.24 16.69 24.87
N LEU A 779 10.48 16.76 26.18
CA LEU A 779 10.87 18.00 26.85
C LEU A 779 12.38 18.20 26.66
N ILE A 780 12.82 19.38 26.24
CA ILE A 780 14.23 19.68 25.97
C ILE A 780 14.87 20.43 27.13
N SER A 781 14.15 21.40 27.70
CA SER A 781 14.65 22.17 28.85
C SER A 781 13.51 22.70 29.72
N ALA A 782 13.84 22.97 30.99
CA ALA A 782 12.92 23.58 31.94
C ALA A 782 13.65 24.51 32.91
N THR A 783 13.24 25.78 32.96
CA THR A 783 13.86 26.79 33.85
C THR A 783 12.81 27.69 34.48
N PHE A 784 13.01 28.07 35.75
CA PHE A 784 12.11 29.01 36.43
C PHE A 784 12.44 30.46 36.10
N ALA A 785 11.40 31.29 35.98
CA ALA A 785 11.49 32.74 35.91
C ALA A 785 11.26 33.37 37.30
N GLY A 786 11.94 34.48 37.58
CA GLY A 786 11.85 35.24 38.83
C GLY A 786 12.87 34.83 39.91
N ALA A 787 13.13 33.53 40.08
CA ALA A 787 14.20 33.04 40.96
C ALA A 787 14.78 31.71 40.44
N PRO A 788 16.09 31.45 40.65
CA PRO A 788 16.68 30.16 40.36
C PRO A 788 16.20 29.12 41.38
N THR A 789 15.46 28.13 40.90
CA THR A 789 14.89 27.06 41.72
C THR A 789 15.25 25.70 41.12
N SER A 790 15.88 24.83 41.90
CA SER A 790 16.25 23.49 41.45
C SER A 790 15.03 22.58 41.31
N ILE A 791 15.00 21.77 40.27
CA ILE A 791 13.91 20.85 39.94
C ILE A 791 14.49 19.47 39.58
N HIS A 792 13.89 18.42 40.11
CA HIS A 792 14.26 17.03 39.84
C HIS A 792 13.18 16.37 39.02
N TRP A 793 13.55 15.86 37.83
CA TRP A 793 12.60 15.35 36.87
C TRP A 793 12.55 13.82 36.84
N LYS A 794 11.36 13.33 36.51
CA LYS A 794 11.09 11.96 36.14
C LYS A 794 10.35 11.92 34.81
N ILE A 795 10.51 10.82 34.08
CA ILE A 795 9.98 10.61 32.74
C ILE A 795 9.28 9.25 32.64
N GLN A 796 8.18 9.20 31.87
CA GLN A 796 7.45 7.99 31.56
C GLN A 796 6.84 8.08 30.15
N GLY A 797 7.37 7.29 29.22
CA GLY A 797 6.75 6.99 27.92
C GLY A 797 5.96 5.69 27.98
N ASN A 798 5.97 4.93 26.89
CA ASN A 798 5.31 3.63 26.82
C ASN A 798 5.82 2.66 27.90
N GLU A 799 4.98 1.71 28.30
CA GLU A 799 5.39 0.71 29.30
C GLU A 799 6.51 -0.18 28.74
N GLY A 800 7.60 -0.31 29.50
CA GLY A 800 8.75 -1.13 29.13
C GLY A 800 9.79 -0.46 28.23
N GLY A 801 9.48 0.71 27.65
CA GLY A 801 10.36 1.36 26.66
C GLY A 801 10.63 0.42 25.48
N GLU A 802 11.90 0.18 25.17
CA GLU A 802 12.35 -0.79 24.17
C GLU A 802 12.05 -2.27 24.53
N GLN A 803 11.79 -2.57 25.82
CA GLN A 803 11.44 -3.93 26.27
C GLN A 803 9.92 -4.12 26.28
N LEU A 804 9.37 -4.39 25.10
CA LEU A 804 7.93 -4.42 24.87
C LEU A 804 7.20 -5.51 25.68
N PRO A 805 6.13 -5.16 26.42
CA PRO A 805 5.24 -6.15 27.04
C PRO A 805 4.30 -6.81 26.01
N ASP A 806 3.95 -6.11 24.93
CA ASP A 806 3.11 -6.61 23.84
C ASP A 806 3.93 -6.72 22.55
N THR A 807 4.54 -7.88 22.35
CA THR A 807 5.35 -8.15 21.14
C THR A 807 4.49 -8.38 19.90
N VAL A 808 3.21 -8.75 20.06
CA VAL A 808 2.31 -9.01 18.92
C VAL A 808 1.98 -7.72 18.19
N ARG A 809 1.54 -6.70 18.93
CA ARG A 809 1.30 -5.37 18.35
C ARG A 809 2.60 -4.60 18.13
N GLY A 810 3.66 -4.94 18.87
CA GLY A 810 5.02 -4.46 18.62
C GLY A 810 5.24 -2.98 18.94
N PRO A 811 6.36 -2.38 18.48
CA PRO A 811 6.90 -1.16 19.07
C PRO A 811 6.01 0.07 18.88
N PHE A 812 5.32 0.17 17.74
CA PHE A 812 4.56 1.36 17.37
C PHE A 812 3.14 1.43 17.94
N ASN A 813 2.63 0.38 18.58
CA ASN A 813 1.20 0.34 18.93
C ASN A 813 0.83 1.24 20.12
N ALA A 814 1.62 1.20 21.19
CA ALA A 814 1.30 1.85 22.46
C ALA A 814 2.25 3.01 22.75
N GLY A 815 1.68 4.16 23.09
CA GLY A 815 2.37 5.30 23.69
C GLY A 815 2.36 5.25 25.22
N GLY A 816 2.62 6.40 25.84
CA GLY A 816 2.78 6.55 27.28
C GLY A 816 1.60 7.18 28.00
N LEU A 817 0.38 7.22 27.46
CA LEU A 817 -0.77 7.66 28.26
C LEU A 817 -1.06 6.68 29.41
N TYR A 818 -1.61 7.19 30.53
CA TYR A 818 -1.90 6.33 31.69
C TYR A 818 -2.76 5.12 31.32
N GLY A 819 -3.82 5.33 30.53
CA GLY A 819 -4.69 4.25 30.09
C GLY A 819 -3.97 3.20 29.24
N GLU A 820 -3.05 3.61 28.36
CA GLU A 820 -2.22 2.69 27.56
C GLU A 820 -1.35 1.82 28.46
N ARG A 821 -0.64 2.45 29.41
CA ARG A 821 0.22 1.76 30.40
C ARG A 821 -0.58 0.89 31.36
N MET A 822 -1.87 1.16 31.54
CA MET A 822 -2.77 0.36 32.38
C MET A 822 -3.62 -0.63 31.56
N GLY A 823 -3.45 -0.73 30.24
CA GLY A 823 -4.18 -1.69 29.40
C GLY A 823 -5.66 -1.35 29.17
N TRP A 824 -6.07 -0.09 29.33
CA TRP A 824 -7.44 0.39 29.12
C TRP A 824 -7.90 0.40 27.67
N GLN A 825 -7.04 0.07 26.73
CA GLN A 825 -7.33 -0.15 25.32
C GLN A 825 -7.61 -1.63 25.01
N LEU A 826 -7.22 -2.54 25.91
CA LEU A 826 -7.23 -3.98 25.63
C LEU A 826 -8.63 -4.60 25.81
N PRO A 827 -8.96 -5.63 25.01
CA PRO A 827 -10.09 -6.50 25.27
C PRO A 827 -10.00 -7.15 26.66
N GLY A 828 -11.12 -7.32 27.34
CA GLY A 828 -11.19 -7.95 28.66
C GLY A 828 -10.86 -7.05 29.85
N PHE A 829 -10.43 -5.79 29.65
CA PHE A 829 -10.33 -4.83 30.75
C PHE A 829 -11.70 -4.56 31.38
N VAL A 830 -11.78 -4.63 32.71
CA VAL A 830 -13.03 -4.46 33.47
C VAL A 830 -13.30 -2.98 33.75
N ASP A 831 -14.10 -2.35 32.88
CA ASP A 831 -14.51 -0.94 32.98
C ASP A 831 -15.82 -0.71 33.74
N GLY A 832 -16.36 -1.73 34.43
CA GLY A 832 -17.65 -1.66 35.12
C GLY A 832 -17.78 -0.52 36.16
N ARG A 833 -16.65 -0.02 36.67
CA ARG A 833 -16.59 1.12 37.62
C ARG A 833 -16.51 2.49 36.94
N TRP A 834 -16.31 2.55 35.63
CA TRP A 834 -16.29 3.79 34.87
C TRP A 834 -17.70 4.35 34.76
N ALA A 835 -17.81 5.68 34.71
CA ALA A 835 -19.09 6.35 34.62
C ALA A 835 -19.70 6.16 33.23
N SER A 836 -21.01 5.91 33.15
CA SER A 836 -21.71 5.89 31.87
C SER A 836 -21.77 7.30 31.26
N THR A 837 -21.73 7.38 29.93
CA THR A 837 -21.83 8.63 29.18
C THR A 837 -22.41 8.39 27.78
N THR A 838 -22.71 9.49 27.09
CA THR A 838 -22.98 9.52 25.65
C THR A 838 -21.95 10.40 24.95
N LEU A 839 -21.86 10.26 23.62
CA LEU A 839 -21.09 11.14 22.74
C LEU A 839 -22.06 11.90 21.81
N PRO A 840 -21.71 13.12 21.36
CA PRO A 840 -20.50 13.88 21.70
C PRO A 840 -20.49 14.37 23.16
N ARG A 841 -19.30 14.60 23.74
CA ARG A 841 -19.12 15.11 25.11
C ARG A 841 -18.06 16.19 25.20
N ALA A 842 -18.47 17.41 25.56
CA ALA A 842 -17.55 18.51 25.84
C ALA A 842 -16.94 18.37 27.25
N THR A 843 -15.75 18.93 27.44
CA THR A 843 -15.12 19.08 28.75
C THR A 843 -14.41 20.43 28.86
N ALA A 844 -14.49 21.03 30.05
CA ALA A 844 -13.77 22.25 30.40
C ALA A 844 -12.54 21.97 31.28
N LEU A 845 -12.13 20.71 31.42
CA LEU A 845 -10.95 20.32 32.18
C LEU A 845 -9.88 19.79 31.22
N PRO A 846 -8.83 20.59 30.93
CA PRO A 846 -7.68 20.12 30.17
C PRO A 846 -7.06 18.89 30.83
N GLY A 847 -6.82 17.85 30.04
CA GLY A 847 -6.40 16.53 30.51
C GLY A 847 -6.84 15.43 29.55
N VAL A 848 -6.67 14.18 29.96
CA VAL A 848 -7.00 13.01 29.12
C VAL A 848 -8.18 12.28 29.74
N ASP A 849 -9.25 12.12 28.97
CA ASP A 849 -10.37 11.25 29.28
C ASP A 849 -10.35 10.03 28.36
N TRP A 850 -10.71 8.86 28.89
CA TRP A 850 -10.81 7.63 28.12
C TRP A 850 -12.27 7.22 27.97
N TYR A 851 -12.64 6.88 26.75
CA TYR A 851 -13.97 6.41 26.38
C TYR A 851 -13.87 4.95 25.97
N ARG A 852 -14.79 4.11 26.44
CA ARG A 852 -14.85 2.68 26.06
C ARG A 852 -16.28 2.27 25.70
N THR A 853 -16.40 1.45 24.68
CA THR A 853 -17.63 0.75 24.29
C THR A 853 -17.30 -0.64 23.76
N ASN A 854 -18.28 -1.53 23.75
CA ASN A 854 -18.19 -2.83 23.09
C ASN A 854 -19.30 -2.93 22.05
N VAL A 855 -18.98 -3.57 20.93
CA VAL A 855 -19.90 -3.72 19.80
C VAL A 855 -19.76 -5.13 19.22
N HIS A 856 -20.89 -5.76 18.95
CA HIS A 856 -20.94 -7.06 18.29
C HIS A 856 -21.20 -6.87 16.80
N LEU A 857 -20.39 -7.50 15.96
CA LEU A 857 -20.59 -7.55 14.51
C LEU A 857 -20.91 -8.98 14.08
N ASP A 858 -21.86 -9.10 13.15
CA ASP A 858 -22.25 -10.37 12.52
C ASP A 858 -22.40 -10.11 11.01
N ILE A 859 -21.26 -9.80 10.38
CA ILE A 859 -21.20 -9.58 8.93
C ILE A 859 -21.42 -10.93 8.25
N PRO A 860 -22.18 -11.02 7.13
CA PRO A 860 -22.32 -12.29 6.42
C PRO A 860 -20.96 -12.88 6.05
N ALA A 861 -20.74 -14.15 6.37
CA ALA A 861 -19.45 -14.82 6.15
C ALA A 861 -18.97 -14.71 4.71
N ASP A 862 -19.89 -14.62 3.73
CA ASP A 862 -19.59 -14.44 2.32
C ASP A 862 -19.46 -13.01 1.80
N GLN A 863 -19.28 -12.03 2.68
CA GLN A 863 -19.12 -10.63 2.31
C GLN A 863 -17.86 -9.97 2.88
N ASP A 864 -17.22 -9.14 2.06
CA ASP A 864 -16.28 -8.11 2.48
C ASP A 864 -17.04 -6.79 2.60
N VAL A 865 -17.13 -6.27 3.81
CA VAL A 865 -17.74 -4.97 4.12
C VAL A 865 -16.64 -4.10 4.69
N PRO A 866 -15.99 -3.24 3.88
CA PRO A 866 -15.02 -2.28 4.39
C PRO A 866 -15.71 -1.32 5.36
N ILE A 867 -15.18 -1.21 6.59
CA ILE A 867 -15.75 -0.41 7.68
C ILE A 867 -14.70 0.61 8.14
N ALA A 868 -15.15 1.83 8.41
CA ALA A 868 -14.37 2.85 9.10
C ALA A 868 -15.04 3.26 10.42
N LEU A 869 -14.24 3.69 11.39
CA LEU A 869 -14.72 4.46 12.54
C LEU A 869 -14.67 5.95 12.17
N ARG A 870 -15.79 6.64 12.28
CA ARG A 870 -15.89 8.08 12.01
C ARG A 870 -15.90 8.86 13.31
N ILE A 871 -15.07 9.91 13.38
CA ILE A 871 -15.20 10.98 14.38
C ILE A 871 -15.73 12.23 13.68
N HIS A 872 -16.83 12.78 14.18
CA HIS A 872 -17.45 13.96 13.61
C HIS A 872 -17.69 15.04 14.68
N ASP A 873 -17.09 16.21 14.46
CA ASP A 873 -17.25 17.38 15.30
C ASP A 873 -18.21 18.38 14.67
N ALA A 874 -19.47 18.37 15.12
CA ALA A 874 -20.46 19.36 14.70
C ALA A 874 -20.12 20.79 15.17
N VAL A 875 -19.31 20.91 16.23
CA VAL A 875 -18.78 22.17 16.76
C VAL A 875 -17.28 21.98 16.96
N PRO A 876 -16.42 22.86 16.41
CA PRO A 876 -14.98 22.78 16.62
C PRO A 876 -14.62 22.82 18.11
N ARG A 877 -13.70 21.96 18.51
CA ARG A 877 -13.16 21.84 19.87
C ARG A 877 -11.65 21.64 19.79
N HIS A 878 -10.94 21.85 20.89
CA HIS A 878 -9.49 21.65 20.96
C HIS A 878 -9.15 20.36 21.71
N TYR A 879 -9.02 19.27 20.96
CA TYR A 879 -8.60 17.99 21.51
C TYR A 879 -7.86 17.13 20.49
N ARG A 880 -7.15 16.13 21.00
CA ARG A 880 -6.56 15.05 20.22
C ARG A 880 -7.21 13.75 20.61
N ALA A 881 -7.34 12.81 19.69
CA ALA A 881 -7.78 11.48 20.01
C ALA A 881 -6.88 10.38 19.45
N LEU A 882 -6.70 9.32 20.24
CA LEU A 882 -6.15 8.04 19.80
C LEU A 882 -7.29 7.02 19.79
N VAL A 883 -7.51 6.38 18.64
CA VAL A 883 -8.56 5.38 18.43
C VAL A 883 -7.94 4.00 18.54
N PHE A 884 -8.50 3.15 19.42
CA PHE A 884 -8.11 1.76 19.57
C PHE A 884 -9.28 0.82 19.27
N VAL A 885 -9.03 -0.22 18.48
CA VAL A 885 -9.95 -1.33 18.23
C VAL A 885 -9.26 -2.62 18.61
N ASN A 886 -9.84 -3.37 19.54
CA ASN A 886 -9.27 -4.60 20.09
C ASN A 886 -7.82 -4.46 20.56
N GLY A 887 -7.46 -3.28 21.09
CA GLY A 887 -6.12 -2.94 21.58
C GLY A 887 -5.14 -2.44 20.51
N TRP A 888 -5.51 -2.48 19.23
CA TRP A 888 -4.74 -1.93 18.12
C TRP A 888 -5.02 -0.43 18.00
N GLN A 889 -4.00 0.41 18.03
CA GLN A 889 -4.15 1.83 17.70
C GLN A 889 -4.32 1.94 16.18
N VAL A 890 -5.45 2.45 15.72
CA VAL A 890 -5.84 2.51 14.30
C VAL A 890 -6.17 3.93 13.84
N GLY A 891 -5.88 4.94 14.65
CA GLY A 891 -6.29 6.30 14.36
C GLY A 891 -5.72 7.34 15.30
N ARG A 892 -5.18 8.41 14.72
CA ARG A 892 -4.84 9.67 15.38
C ARG A 892 -5.73 10.77 14.81
N TYR A 893 -6.39 11.53 15.68
CA TYR A 893 -7.26 12.64 15.33
C TYR A 893 -6.78 13.93 15.97
N ILE A 894 -6.69 15.00 15.19
CA ILE A 894 -6.38 16.36 15.65
C ILE A 894 -7.53 17.25 15.18
N SER A 895 -8.43 17.61 16.11
CA SER A 895 -9.75 18.15 15.78
C SER A 895 -9.71 19.52 15.10
N ASP A 896 -8.67 20.31 15.36
CA ASP A 896 -8.45 21.65 14.82
C ASP A 896 -7.48 21.66 13.61
N VAL A 897 -7.11 20.48 13.09
CA VAL A 897 -6.20 20.34 11.94
C VAL A 897 -6.77 19.45 10.85
N GLY A 898 -7.21 18.23 11.17
CA GLY A 898 -7.65 17.25 10.16
C GLY A 898 -6.51 16.79 9.22
N PRO A 899 -6.79 16.30 8.00
CA PRO A 899 -8.12 16.24 7.38
C PRO A 899 -8.90 14.96 7.73
N GLN A 900 -8.24 13.95 8.29
CA GLN A 900 -8.84 12.63 8.46
C GLN A 900 -9.94 12.63 9.53
N THR A 901 -11.11 12.13 9.14
CA THR A 901 -12.28 11.91 10.02
C THR A 901 -12.75 10.46 10.05
N ASP A 902 -12.43 9.69 9.01
CA ASP A 902 -12.70 8.26 8.87
C ASP A 902 -11.41 7.47 9.05
N PHE A 903 -11.44 6.46 9.92
CA PHE A 903 -10.33 5.58 10.23
C PHE A 903 -10.66 4.16 9.78
N GLU A 904 -10.03 3.67 8.71
CA GLU A 904 -10.25 2.35 8.16
C GLU A 904 -9.94 1.24 9.17
N LEU A 905 -10.85 0.27 9.29
CA LEU A 905 -10.73 -0.86 10.21
C LEU A 905 -10.58 -2.17 9.41
N PRO A 906 -9.35 -2.64 9.15
CA PRO A 906 -9.15 -3.86 8.38
C PRO A 906 -9.70 -5.09 9.13
N PRO A 907 -10.44 -6.00 8.46
CA PRO A 907 -10.76 -7.32 9.00
C PRO A 907 -9.50 -8.04 9.49
N GLY A 908 -9.61 -8.73 10.62
CA GLY A 908 -8.46 -9.26 11.34
C GLY A 908 -8.15 -8.44 12.59
N VAL A 909 -8.01 -7.12 12.44
CA VAL A 909 -7.98 -6.18 13.58
C VAL A 909 -9.39 -5.96 14.11
N LEU A 910 -10.34 -5.73 13.19
CA LEU A 910 -11.77 -5.76 13.46
C LEU A 910 -12.29 -7.19 13.34
N HIS A 911 -12.91 -7.71 14.39
CA HIS A 911 -13.60 -8.99 14.36
C HIS A 911 -14.94 -8.80 13.66
N THR A 912 -15.10 -9.35 12.47
CA THR A 912 -16.32 -9.18 11.65
C THR A 912 -17.46 -10.11 12.08
N HIS A 913 -17.16 -11.11 12.91
CA HIS A 913 -18.08 -12.12 13.43
C HIS A 913 -17.89 -12.30 14.94
N GLY A 914 -18.09 -11.24 15.71
CA GLY A 914 -17.85 -11.29 17.15
C GLY A 914 -17.84 -9.94 17.84
N ASP A 915 -17.43 -9.99 19.10
CA ASP A 915 -17.32 -8.82 19.95
C ASP A 915 -16.02 -8.05 19.66
N ASN A 916 -16.16 -6.73 19.63
CA ASN A 916 -15.08 -5.78 19.48
C ASN A 916 -15.09 -4.80 20.66
N THR A 917 -13.92 -4.49 21.19
CA THR A 917 -13.73 -3.39 22.15
C THR A 917 -13.21 -2.18 21.40
N ILE A 918 -13.91 -1.05 21.52
CA ILE A 918 -13.45 0.25 21.02
C ILE A 918 -13.08 1.10 22.23
N ALA A 919 -11.86 1.63 22.24
CA ALA A 919 -11.39 2.56 23.25
C ALA A 919 -10.84 3.83 22.59
N ILE A 920 -11.17 5.00 23.11
CA ILE A 920 -10.69 6.28 22.58
C ILE A 920 -10.10 7.10 23.72
N ALA A 921 -8.82 7.42 23.63
CA ALA A 921 -8.20 8.40 24.52
C ALA A 921 -8.40 9.78 23.92
N SER A 922 -9.06 10.69 24.64
CA SER A 922 -9.36 12.06 24.20
C SER A 922 -8.61 13.04 25.10
N TRP A 923 -7.54 13.64 24.58
CA TRP A 923 -6.74 14.65 25.25
C TRP A 923 -7.27 16.04 24.93
N SER A 924 -7.95 16.66 25.89
CA SER A 924 -8.40 18.04 25.81
C SER A 924 -7.23 18.97 26.10
N THR A 925 -6.83 19.76 25.11
CA THR A 925 -5.62 20.59 25.14
C THR A 925 -5.92 22.03 25.59
N ALA A 926 -7.20 22.39 25.69
CA ALA A 926 -7.70 23.67 26.20
C ALA A 926 -9.02 23.49 26.97
N TYR A 927 -9.58 24.60 27.45
CA TYR A 927 -10.81 24.64 28.27
C TYR A 927 -12.11 24.39 27.49
N ASP A 928 -12.01 24.09 26.20
CA ASP A 928 -13.12 23.83 25.27
C ASP A 928 -12.89 22.53 24.46
N GLY A 929 -12.36 21.50 25.14
CA GLY A 929 -12.10 20.19 24.55
C GLY A 929 -13.27 19.19 24.64
N GLY A 930 -12.95 17.92 24.38
CA GLY A 930 -13.85 16.78 24.55
C GLY A 930 -14.33 16.15 23.24
N LEU A 931 -14.51 14.84 23.26
CA LEU A 931 -14.73 13.99 22.09
C LEU A 931 -16.03 14.30 21.33
N GLY A 932 -15.92 14.30 20.00
CA GLY A 932 -17.03 14.43 19.05
C GLY A 932 -17.95 13.22 18.99
N ASP A 933 -18.85 13.20 18.00
CA ASP A 933 -19.70 12.05 17.72
C ASP A 933 -18.88 10.92 17.11
N VAL A 934 -19.20 9.66 17.45
CA VAL A 934 -18.46 8.50 17.00
C VAL A 934 -19.40 7.43 16.47
N SER A 935 -19.15 6.97 15.23
CA SER A 935 -19.98 5.98 14.55
C SER A 935 -19.17 5.00 13.71
N LEU A 936 -19.77 3.86 13.35
CA LEU A 936 -19.24 2.95 12.34
C LEU A 936 -19.88 3.26 11.00
N VAL A 937 -19.08 3.29 9.93
CA VAL A 937 -19.52 3.61 8.58
C VAL A 937 -19.11 2.48 7.64
N ALA A 938 -20.07 1.92 6.90
CA ALA A 938 -19.78 1.00 5.81
C ALA A 938 -19.33 1.81 4.60
N GLN A 939 -18.13 1.53 4.09
CA GLN A 939 -17.57 2.18 2.90
C GLN A 939 -17.88 1.41 1.61
N GLY A 940 -18.28 0.14 1.72
CA GLY A 940 -18.69 -0.71 0.61
C GLY A 940 -19.33 -2.00 1.09
N ASN A 941 -19.78 -2.84 0.15
CA ASN A 941 -20.33 -4.15 0.43
C ASN A 941 -20.15 -5.03 -0.80
N TYR A 942 -19.41 -6.13 -0.64
CA TYR A 942 -19.06 -7.03 -1.73
C TYR A 942 -19.26 -8.46 -1.29
N ARG A 943 -19.91 -9.27 -2.11
CA ARG A 943 -19.84 -10.71 -1.93
C ARG A 943 -18.47 -11.19 -2.38
N THR A 944 -17.80 -12.01 -1.60
CA THR A 944 -16.39 -12.33 -1.83
C THR A 944 -16.08 -13.81 -1.58
N SER A 945 -14.92 -14.23 -2.10
CA SER A 945 -14.29 -15.52 -1.79
C SER A 945 -13.35 -15.46 -0.59
N ILE A 946 -12.87 -14.27 -0.18
CA ILE A 946 -11.89 -14.14 0.91
C ILE A 946 -12.54 -14.35 2.28
N ARG A 947 -11.79 -14.95 3.22
CA ARG A 947 -12.25 -15.20 4.60
C ARG A 947 -11.10 -14.91 5.57
N PRO A 948 -10.76 -13.63 5.80
CA PRO A 948 -9.67 -13.29 6.70
C PRO A 948 -10.00 -13.75 8.12
N ALA A 949 -9.05 -14.40 8.78
CA ALA A 949 -9.16 -14.72 10.19
C ALA A 949 -8.90 -13.49 11.07
N ASP A 950 -9.45 -13.51 12.29
CA ASP A 950 -9.08 -12.56 13.34
C ASP A 950 -7.58 -12.70 13.65
N VAL A 951 -6.87 -11.57 13.76
CA VAL A 951 -5.45 -11.56 14.10
C VAL A 951 -5.32 -11.84 15.61
N PRO A 952 -4.71 -12.96 16.02
CA PRO A 952 -4.60 -13.28 17.44
C PRO A 952 -3.76 -12.23 18.16
N ALA A 953 -4.34 -11.56 19.15
CA ALA A 953 -3.65 -10.56 19.95
C ALA A 953 -4.02 -10.71 21.43
N PRO A 954 -3.07 -10.52 22.35
CA PRO A 954 -3.31 -10.73 23.77
C PRO A 954 -4.27 -9.66 24.32
N GLY A 955 -5.21 -10.12 25.17
CA GLY A 955 -6.11 -9.25 25.94
C GLY A 955 -5.51 -8.81 27.28
N TYR A 956 -6.30 -8.06 28.03
CA TYR A 956 -5.89 -7.46 29.31
C TYR A 956 -5.30 -8.47 30.31
N GLU A 957 -5.98 -9.59 30.55
CA GLU A 957 -5.52 -10.58 31.54
C GLU A 957 -4.17 -11.23 31.17
N VAL A 958 -3.88 -11.40 29.88
CA VAL A 958 -2.61 -11.96 29.42
C VAL A 958 -1.47 -10.96 29.65
N LEU A 959 -1.65 -9.70 29.25
CA LEU A 959 -0.62 -8.67 29.36
C LEU A 959 -0.45 -8.11 30.79
N LYS A 960 -1.54 -8.06 31.58
CA LYS A 960 -1.57 -7.39 32.90
C LYS A 960 -1.87 -8.31 34.07
N GLY A 961 -2.53 -9.45 33.83
CA GLY A 961 -2.96 -10.39 34.88
C GLY A 961 -1.83 -11.28 35.43
N ALA A 962 -0.76 -11.51 34.65
CA ALA A 962 0.36 -12.37 35.04
C ALA A 962 1.11 -11.89 36.32
N GLY A 963 1.00 -10.61 36.66
CA GLY A 963 1.54 -10.05 37.91
C GLY A 963 0.84 -10.53 39.20
N LYS A 964 -0.34 -11.15 39.11
CA LYS A 964 -1.06 -11.71 40.28
C LYS A 964 -0.72 -13.18 40.55
N ALA A 965 -0.35 -13.98 39.54
CA ALA A 965 0.00 -15.38 39.74
C ALA A 965 1.40 -15.56 40.36
N GLY A 966 2.36 -14.68 40.03
CA GLY A 966 3.73 -14.72 40.58
C GLY A 966 3.83 -14.31 42.06
N LYS A 967 2.80 -13.69 42.64
CA LYS A 967 2.73 -13.35 44.08
C LYS A 967 1.94 -14.38 44.91
N ALA A 968 1.27 -15.34 44.28
CA ALA A 968 0.52 -16.39 44.97
C ALA A 968 1.34 -17.67 45.21
N GLN A 969 2.55 -17.78 44.66
CA GLN A 969 3.50 -18.87 44.94
C GLN A 969 4.69 -18.45 45.82
N ALA A 970 4.66 -17.23 46.38
CA ALA A 970 5.63 -16.73 47.34
C ALA A 970 4.92 -16.23 48.60
N HIS A 971 4.09 -17.09 49.21
CA HIS A 971 3.66 -16.99 50.60
C HIS A 971 3.46 -18.39 51.19
#